data_AF-A0A395IT26-F1
#
_entry.id   AF-A0A395IT26-F1
#
_cell.length_a   1.000
_cell.length_b   1.000
_cell.length_c   1.000
_cell.angle_alpha   90.00
_cell.angle_beta   90.00
_cell.angle_gamma   90.00
#
_symmetry.space_group_name_H-M   'P 1'
#
loop_
_entity.id
_entity.type
_entity.pdbx_description
1 polymer ?
#
loop_
_entity_poly.entity_id
_entity_poly.type
_entity_poly.pdbx_seq_one_letter_code
_entity_poly.pdbx_strand_id
1 'polypeptide(L)'
;MASNEVYLLPLKDDGSPDVSGGYIYLTPKGTEPITIFNRTIEISIPIHSAGAFAFYTTYKALPDLDDTNTALIETTKSPVYYIDVAPTLKLEGRQLPLPALSVFSVISKFMGKYPKDWEKHLRGISERGYNMVHFTPLQKRGESNSPYSIYDQLAWDPACFPNGEKDIKKLIKSMEADYGLLGLTDVVWNHTANNSAWLQEHPEVGYNVSTAPWLRSALELDTKLLEFSQDLANQGLPTTLNSVDDLVKVMAGRQDRSHCKTSRKVDPEVGAALLTALFGRFEGDDSNSADRAEARSRLTNILDEVNLPYYKEYDVDVAEILDQLFNRTKYVRLDDNGPKLGPIDEKNPLIESYFTRLPKNSTTSKHNQEDLALANNGWIWAANALIDNAGPKSRAYLRREVIVWGDCVKLRYGESREDSPFLLGLYGKIYTSYGHVLAHSSEKQCRHGVPEKLVVWFIAMAGRPIGSFEVDEVSGADQKIPNGKTNGSTPAKEIIRTIRYTPVHALFMDCTHDNEVPAQKRDARDTLPNAALVAMCSSAIGSVMGYDEIYPKLFKIGAGEGGIGGIKKLLNQIHSIMGKDGYAETYIHHEDQYITVHRVHPESRKGYFLIAHTAFPGYGNGNGGFNPVHLGGTKASHIGSWMLEVDTSDEAKKAVLDDKKYLRGLPSKVSNLPGIRMEYKDGETTISVRDKFPPGSIALFETWIPAAEHATGLDTFVTSGARAAFSELDLVDLNFVLYKCEAEELDSSGGKDGVYDIPGHGKLVYAGLQGWWSVLKNIIKENNLGHPMCNHLREGQWALDYIIGRLERVSNQAGYERLQKPATWLKERFDAIRKMPSFLLPRYFGLVIRTAYRAAWERSLGLMNKNVREGQWFLQDLAMVSVQQTGYVKSASLYPKKAVPSLAAGLPHFAVEWARCWGRDVFISARGLFLGTGRYDEAKEHILAFSSVLKHGMIPNLLGSVLEDIIQESLQRHASGMSFREANAGPNLDMQMSSNGFNIDIKVDWTTGFIFGGNQDNCGTWMDKMGESERAKSKGVPGTPRDGSAIEITGLLYSTLRWTSLTMLMRSMLCSSRIRYFRGPTGMATLDPADLNYRPYYINSEDSEDFATSKGRNYHQGPEWLWPTGFFLRALLKFDLKRRKTPAAKTEAFQQITRRLAGCKEAIVNTDWAGLTELTNKDGSYCADSSPTQAWSAGCLIDLYHDAAQYDVSQLSE
;
A
#
# COMPACT_ATOMS: atom_id res chain seq x y z
N MET A 1 18.41 6.65 -27.00
CA MET A 1 19.08 5.71 -26.07
C MET A 1 18.01 5.21 -25.11
N ALA A 2 17.96 3.92 -24.79
CA ALA A 2 17.13 3.45 -23.69
C ALA A 2 17.94 3.58 -22.39
N SER A 3 17.36 4.21 -21.37
CA SER A 3 17.78 4.00 -20.00
C SER A 3 17.21 2.66 -19.55
N ASN A 4 18.05 1.77 -19.02
CA ASN A 4 17.57 0.64 -18.24
C ASN A 4 17.10 1.19 -16.89
N GLU A 5 15.84 1.62 -16.83
CA GLU A 5 15.16 1.79 -15.55
C GLU A 5 14.80 0.40 -15.02
N VAL A 6 15.38 0.03 -13.90
CA VAL A 6 15.05 -1.20 -13.18
C VAL A 6 14.08 -0.83 -12.07
N TYR A 7 12.97 -1.54 -12.02
CA TYR A 7 11.94 -1.31 -11.02
C TYR A 7 12.00 -2.45 -9.99
N LEU A 8 12.55 -2.13 -8.81
CA LEU A 8 12.65 -3.04 -7.68
C LEU A 8 11.34 -3.07 -6.91
N LEU A 9 10.97 -4.25 -6.39
CA LEU A 9 10.01 -4.34 -5.30
C LEU A 9 10.33 -5.52 -4.36
N PRO A 10 10.28 -5.34 -3.03
CA PRO A 10 10.40 -6.44 -2.07
C PRO A 10 9.07 -7.20 -1.89
N LEU A 11 9.17 -8.53 -1.75
CA LEU A 11 8.11 -9.39 -1.21
C LEU A 11 8.32 -9.65 0.29
N LYS A 12 7.23 -9.97 0.98
CA LYS A 12 7.22 -10.50 2.34
C LYS A 12 7.38 -12.04 2.34
N ASP A 13 7.63 -12.62 3.50
CA ASP A 13 7.84 -14.07 3.69
C ASP A 13 6.63 -14.94 3.24
N ASP A 14 5.43 -14.38 3.06
CA ASP A 14 4.23 -15.06 2.51
C ASP A 14 4.06 -14.92 0.98
N GLY A 15 4.99 -14.24 0.31
CA GLY A 15 4.89 -13.89 -1.11
C GLY A 15 3.90 -12.77 -1.43
N SER A 16 3.33 -12.11 -0.41
CA SER A 16 2.61 -10.84 -0.59
C SER A 16 3.59 -9.66 -0.71
N PRO A 17 3.16 -8.50 -1.20
CA PRO A 17 4.07 -7.39 -1.50
C PRO A 17 4.38 -6.50 -0.29
N ASP A 18 5.63 -6.06 -0.10
CA ASP A 18 5.98 -5.06 0.93
C ASP A 18 5.82 -3.61 0.46
N VAL A 19 4.60 -3.28 0.03
CA VAL A 19 4.16 -1.91 -0.24
C VAL A 19 2.88 -1.61 0.53
N SER A 20 2.75 -0.37 1.00
CA SER A 20 1.56 0.13 1.70
C SER A 20 0.40 0.26 0.70
N GLY A 21 -0.44 -0.78 0.64
CA GLY A 21 -1.32 -1.07 -0.49
C GLY A 21 -0.65 -2.09 -1.43
N GLY A 22 -0.99 -3.37 -1.28
CA GLY A 22 -0.20 -4.48 -1.85
C GLY A 22 -0.34 -4.70 -3.35
N TYR A 23 0.76 -4.64 -4.11
CA TYR A 23 0.91 -5.13 -5.50
C TYR A 23 2.37 -5.50 -5.82
N ILE A 24 2.64 -6.30 -6.89
CA ILE A 24 4.00 -6.62 -7.49
C ILE A 24 4.82 -7.62 -6.60
N TYR A 25 5.84 -8.47 -6.89
CA TYR A 25 6.59 -9.13 -8.01
C TYR A 25 7.72 -9.96 -7.30
N LEU A 26 8.17 -11.22 -7.52
CA LEU A 26 8.20 -12.19 -8.65
C LEU A 26 8.51 -13.67 -8.20
N THR A 27 8.64 -14.61 -9.16
CA THR A 27 9.34 -15.93 -9.04
C THR A 27 10.13 -16.30 -10.34
N PRO A 28 11.09 -17.26 -10.33
CA PRO A 28 12.14 -17.40 -11.37
C PRO A 28 11.78 -18.35 -12.53
N LYS A 29 12.63 -18.41 -13.56
CA LYS A 29 12.47 -19.25 -14.77
C LYS A 29 12.83 -20.75 -14.60
N GLY A 30 13.10 -21.21 -13.38
CA GLY A 30 13.42 -22.61 -13.09
C GLY A 30 12.21 -23.36 -12.55
N THR A 31 12.06 -24.64 -12.91
CA THR A 31 11.12 -25.58 -12.26
C THR A 31 11.63 -26.09 -10.90
N GLU A 32 12.84 -25.70 -10.50
CA GLU A 32 13.52 -26.14 -9.30
C GLU A 32 13.44 -25.09 -8.17
N PRO A 33 13.23 -25.53 -6.91
CA PRO A 33 13.00 -24.62 -5.78
C PRO A 33 14.31 -24.01 -5.25
N ILE A 34 14.65 -22.81 -5.74
CA ILE A 34 15.78 -22.03 -5.21
C ILE A 34 15.60 -21.79 -3.70
N THR A 35 16.47 -22.39 -2.89
CA THR A 35 16.49 -22.22 -1.43
C THR A 35 17.85 -21.67 -1.02
N ILE A 36 17.90 -20.44 -0.51
CA ILE A 36 19.12 -19.85 0.03
C ILE A 36 18.81 -19.22 1.39
N PHE A 37 19.39 -19.76 2.47
CA PHE A 37 19.15 -19.26 3.83
C PHE A 37 19.92 -17.95 4.14
N ASN A 38 21.12 -17.78 3.55
CA ASN A 38 21.98 -16.63 3.85
C ASN A 38 21.82 -15.43 2.90
N ARG A 39 21.02 -15.48 1.82
CA ARG A 39 20.96 -14.41 0.79
C ARG A 39 19.52 -14.04 0.42
N THR A 40 19.32 -12.80 -0.01
CA THR A 40 18.11 -12.38 -0.74
C THR A 40 18.07 -13.08 -2.11
N ILE A 41 16.87 -13.44 -2.59
CA ILE A 41 16.66 -13.96 -3.94
C ILE A 41 16.12 -12.82 -4.81
N GLU A 42 16.90 -12.39 -5.80
CA GLU A 42 16.53 -11.35 -6.76
C GLU A 42 16.19 -11.97 -8.12
N ILE A 43 15.17 -11.43 -8.81
CA ILE A 43 14.59 -12.04 -10.00
C ILE A 43 14.14 -10.95 -10.97
N SER A 44 14.55 -11.07 -12.23
CA SER A 44 14.27 -10.08 -13.28
C SER A 44 13.37 -10.68 -14.38
N ILE A 45 12.18 -10.10 -14.60
CA ILE A 45 11.39 -10.34 -15.81
C ILE A 45 11.35 -9.04 -16.63
N PRO A 46 11.82 -9.07 -17.90
CA PRO A 46 11.69 -7.93 -18.79
C PRO A 46 10.23 -7.78 -19.22
N ILE A 47 9.69 -6.57 -19.06
CA ILE A 47 8.38 -6.19 -19.62
C ILE A 47 8.61 -5.56 -20.99
N HIS A 48 8.00 -6.15 -22.02
CA HIS A 48 8.19 -5.73 -23.42
C HIS A 48 7.03 -4.89 -23.99
N SER A 49 5.90 -4.80 -23.28
CA SER A 49 4.70 -4.08 -23.70
C SER A 49 3.93 -3.52 -22.50
N ALA A 50 3.12 -2.49 -22.75
CA ALA A 50 2.10 -2.03 -21.82
C ALA A 50 1.00 -3.08 -21.60
N GLY A 51 0.25 -2.95 -20.51
CA GLY A 51 -0.88 -3.80 -20.14
C GLY A 51 -0.86 -4.28 -18.69
N ALA A 52 -1.92 -4.98 -18.29
CA ALA A 52 -2.05 -5.60 -16.98
C ALA A 52 -1.44 -7.01 -16.95
N PHE A 53 -0.53 -7.24 -16.00
CA PHE A 53 0.14 -8.51 -15.73
C PHE A 53 -0.29 -9.06 -14.36
N ALA A 54 -0.27 -10.38 -14.21
CA ALA A 54 -0.64 -11.06 -12.96
C ALA A 54 0.45 -12.03 -12.52
N PHE A 55 0.65 -12.18 -11.22
CA PHE A 55 1.57 -13.15 -10.63
C PHE A 55 1.01 -13.74 -9.33
N TYR A 56 1.60 -14.85 -8.89
CA TYR A 56 1.37 -15.51 -7.61
C TYR A 56 2.60 -16.36 -7.30
N THR A 57 2.83 -16.68 -6.03
CA THR A 57 3.83 -17.67 -5.63
C THR A 57 3.17 -19.04 -5.40
N THR A 58 3.95 -20.10 -5.60
CA THR A 58 3.58 -21.46 -5.19
C THR A 58 4.66 -22.03 -4.29
N TYR A 59 4.28 -22.51 -3.13
CA TYR A 59 5.19 -23.01 -2.10
C TYR A 59 4.65 -24.27 -1.44
N LYS A 60 5.50 -24.97 -0.70
CA LYS A 60 5.10 -26.11 0.14
C LYS A 60 4.98 -25.62 1.58
N ALA A 61 3.78 -25.74 2.16
CA ALA A 61 3.54 -25.30 3.53
C ALA A 61 4.38 -26.13 4.52
N LEU A 62 4.98 -25.48 5.51
CA LEU A 62 5.76 -26.18 6.53
C LEU A 62 4.84 -26.99 7.45
N PRO A 63 5.09 -28.30 7.66
CA PRO A 63 4.45 -29.03 8.73
C PRO A 63 4.90 -28.47 10.08
N ASP A 64 4.09 -28.65 11.11
CA ASP A 64 4.57 -28.49 12.48
C ASP A 64 5.58 -29.59 12.82
N LEU A 65 6.51 -29.30 13.74
CA LEU A 65 7.51 -30.28 14.20
C LEU A 65 6.86 -31.32 15.13
N ASP A 66 6.05 -32.19 14.54
CA ASP A 66 5.48 -33.38 15.17
C ASP A 66 5.95 -34.62 14.42
N ASP A 67 6.67 -35.52 15.10
CA ASP A 67 7.28 -36.71 14.49
C ASP A 67 6.24 -37.76 14.02
N THR A 68 4.94 -37.49 14.23
CA THR A 68 3.81 -38.30 13.78
C THR A 68 3.24 -37.88 12.42
N ASN A 69 3.51 -36.67 11.93
CA ASN A 69 2.78 -36.12 10.79
C ASN A 69 3.45 -36.43 9.44
N THR A 70 3.03 -37.53 8.82
CA THR A 70 3.52 -38.03 7.52
C THR A 70 2.69 -37.58 6.31
N ALA A 71 1.81 -36.59 6.47
CA ALA A 71 0.96 -36.09 5.39
C ALA A 71 1.78 -35.54 4.20
N LEU A 72 1.28 -35.80 2.99
CA LEU A 72 1.84 -35.19 1.77
C LEU A 72 1.59 -33.68 1.81
N ILE A 73 2.66 -32.89 1.81
CA ILE A 73 2.57 -31.43 1.77
C ILE A 73 2.09 -31.00 0.39
N GLU A 74 0.83 -30.56 0.32
CA GLU A 74 0.24 -30.00 -0.89
C GLU A 74 0.91 -28.67 -1.28
N THR A 75 0.99 -28.42 -2.59
CA THR A 75 1.51 -27.15 -3.11
C THR A 75 0.48 -26.06 -2.88
N THR A 76 0.77 -25.19 -1.91
CA THR A 76 -0.03 -23.99 -1.61
C THR A 76 0.24 -22.91 -2.64
N LYS A 77 -0.79 -22.10 -2.96
CA LYS A 77 -0.72 -20.96 -3.89
C LYS A 77 -1.09 -19.68 -3.14
N SER A 78 -0.34 -18.60 -3.36
CA SER A 78 -0.73 -17.28 -2.85
C SER A 78 -2.02 -16.77 -3.53
N PRO A 79 -2.65 -15.70 -2.99
CA PRO A 79 -3.53 -14.85 -3.78
C PRO A 79 -2.88 -14.41 -5.10
N VAL A 80 -3.70 -14.11 -6.11
CA VAL A 80 -3.22 -13.54 -7.37
C VAL A 80 -3.13 -12.02 -7.23
N TYR A 81 -1.94 -11.49 -7.52
CA TYR A 81 -1.62 -10.07 -7.46
C TYR A 81 -1.38 -9.53 -8.87
N TYR A 82 -1.57 -8.23 -9.06
CA TYR A 82 -1.53 -7.58 -10.38
C TYR A 82 -0.49 -6.46 -10.45
N ILE A 83 -0.11 -6.10 -11.68
CA ILE A 83 0.75 -4.98 -12.05
C ILE A 83 0.15 -4.36 -13.32
N ASP A 84 -0.12 -3.07 -13.35
CA ASP A 84 -0.48 -2.37 -14.59
C ASP A 84 0.71 -1.56 -15.11
N VAL A 85 0.94 -1.63 -16.43
CA VAL A 85 2.03 -0.92 -17.11
C VAL A 85 1.39 -0.02 -18.17
N ALA A 86 1.31 1.27 -17.85
CA ALA A 86 0.60 2.26 -18.66
C ALA A 86 1.16 2.40 -20.10
N PRO A 87 0.31 2.71 -21.09
CA PRO A 87 0.75 2.87 -22.48
C PRO A 87 1.56 4.15 -22.69
N THR A 88 2.72 4.04 -23.36
CA THR A 88 3.51 5.19 -23.82
C THR A 88 2.82 5.88 -25.01
N LEU A 89 2.00 6.88 -24.71
CA LEU A 89 1.41 7.73 -25.74
C LEU A 89 2.47 8.61 -26.41
N LYS A 90 2.29 8.83 -27.72
CA LYS A 90 3.08 9.76 -28.52
C LYS A 90 2.17 10.65 -29.34
N LEU A 91 2.64 11.85 -29.62
CA LEU A 91 2.00 12.85 -30.49
C LEU A 91 3.13 13.54 -31.27
N GLU A 92 3.02 13.58 -32.60
CA GLU A 92 4.08 14.10 -33.48
C GLU A 92 5.44 13.38 -33.25
N GLY A 93 5.39 12.10 -32.87
CA GLY A 93 6.55 11.30 -32.48
C GLY A 93 7.19 11.63 -31.12
N ARG A 94 6.76 12.71 -30.44
CA ARG A 94 7.19 13.09 -29.08
C ARG A 94 6.36 12.34 -28.05
N GLN A 95 6.93 12.03 -26.88
CA GLN A 95 6.20 11.38 -25.79
C GLN A 95 5.21 12.34 -25.13
N LEU A 96 4.02 11.85 -24.79
CA LEU A 96 2.97 12.60 -24.10
C LEU A 96 2.60 11.87 -22.80
N PRO A 97 3.05 12.34 -21.62
CA PRO A 97 2.66 11.74 -20.34
C PRO A 97 1.16 11.84 -20.08
N LEU A 98 0.58 10.86 -19.38
CA LEU A 98 -0.84 10.86 -19.04
C LEU A 98 -1.28 12.13 -18.26
N PRO A 99 -0.50 12.67 -17.29
CA PRO A 99 -0.83 13.93 -16.60
C PRO A 99 -0.68 15.22 -17.43
N ALA A 100 -0.45 15.09 -18.75
CA ALA A 100 -0.45 16.18 -19.72
C ALA A 100 -1.59 16.08 -20.75
N LEU A 101 -2.46 15.06 -20.63
CA LEU A 101 -3.60 14.87 -21.53
C LEU A 101 -4.69 15.91 -21.25
N SER A 102 -5.12 16.62 -22.29
CA SER A 102 -6.31 17.46 -22.27
C SER A 102 -7.29 16.98 -23.34
N VAL A 103 -8.38 16.35 -22.88
CA VAL A 103 -9.33 15.56 -23.67
C VAL A 103 -10.62 16.34 -23.92
N PHE A 104 -11.02 16.48 -25.18
CA PHE A 104 -12.29 17.12 -25.53
C PHE A 104 -13.34 16.09 -25.96
N SER A 105 -14.42 15.95 -25.19
CA SER A 105 -15.54 15.06 -25.49
C SER A 105 -16.50 15.68 -26.51
N VAL A 106 -16.83 14.92 -27.56
CA VAL A 106 -17.72 15.34 -28.64
C VAL A 106 -18.77 14.26 -28.95
N ILE A 107 -20.01 14.69 -29.14
CA ILE A 107 -21.10 13.78 -29.54
C ILE A 107 -21.12 13.68 -31.07
N SER A 108 -20.62 12.55 -31.58
CA SER A 108 -20.28 12.28 -32.99
C SER A 108 -21.34 12.73 -34.00
N LYS A 109 -22.60 12.38 -33.74
CA LYS A 109 -23.76 12.68 -34.60
C LYS A 109 -24.10 14.16 -34.80
N PHE A 110 -23.39 15.10 -34.16
CA PHE A 110 -23.61 16.55 -34.35
C PHE A 110 -22.42 17.29 -34.96
N MET A 111 -21.33 16.61 -35.28
CA MET A 111 -20.15 17.20 -35.95
C MET A 111 -20.35 17.43 -37.46
N GLY A 112 -21.57 17.21 -37.98
CA GLY A 112 -21.89 17.28 -39.40
C GLY A 112 -21.32 16.11 -40.21
N LYS A 113 -21.02 16.35 -41.49
CA LYS A 113 -20.46 15.35 -42.40
C LYS A 113 -18.94 15.45 -42.47
N TYR A 114 -18.27 14.30 -42.38
CA TYR A 114 -16.83 14.22 -42.64
C TYR A 114 -16.56 14.35 -44.16
N PRO A 115 -15.47 15.01 -44.59
CA PRO A 115 -14.52 15.78 -43.79
C PRO A 115 -14.99 17.21 -43.46
N LYS A 116 -15.83 17.80 -44.32
CA LYS A 116 -16.01 19.26 -44.43
C LYS A 116 -16.39 19.95 -43.11
N ASP A 117 -17.35 19.39 -42.39
CA ASP A 117 -17.85 20.02 -41.16
C ASP A 117 -16.93 19.69 -39.97
N TRP A 118 -16.45 18.44 -39.92
CA TRP A 118 -15.55 17.91 -38.89
C TRP A 118 -14.22 18.67 -38.82
N GLU A 119 -13.63 19.04 -39.96
CA GLU A 119 -12.39 19.81 -40.02
C GLU A 119 -12.51 21.21 -39.36
N LYS A 120 -13.70 21.85 -39.34
CA LYS A 120 -13.92 23.08 -38.54
C LYS A 120 -13.90 22.78 -37.04
N HIS A 121 -14.57 21.71 -36.60
CA HIS A 121 -14.61 21.33 -35.19
C HIS A 121 -13.21 20.98 -34.65
N LEU A 122 -12.46 20.11 -35.35
CA LEU A 122 -11.12 19.69 -34.95
C LEU A 122 -10.14 20.87 -34.84
N ARG A 123 -10.21 21.81 -35.79
CA ARG A 123 -9.47 23.07 -35.74
C ARG A 123 -9.77 23.87 -34.48
N GLY A 124 -11.05 24.13 -34.19
CA GLY A 124 -11.45 24.88 -33.01
C GLY A 124 -11.08 24.22 -31.67
N ILE A 125 -10.98 22.89 -31.64
CA ILE A 125 -10.51 22.11 -30.48
C ILE A 125 -8.99 22.26 -30.29
N SER A 126 -8.22 22.08 -31.36
CA SER A 126 -6.75 22.28 -31.35
C SER A 126 -6.37 23.73 -31.02
N GLU A 127 -7.10 24.70 -31.55
CA GLU A 127 -6.87 26.13 -31.27
C GLU A 127 -7.08 26.49 -29.78
N ARG A 128 -7.85 25.69 -29.03
CA ARG A 128 -8.03 25.76 -27.56
C ARG A 128 -7.02 24.90 -26.77
N GLY A 129 -6.00 24.33 -27.41
CA GLY A 129 -4.89 23.64 -26.76
C GLY A 129 -5.21 22.24 -26.21
N TYR A 130 -6.36 21.65 -26.55
CA TYR A 130 -6.61 20.23 -26.31
C TYR A 130 -5.67 19.39 -27.17
N ASN A 131 -5.32 18.19 -26.70
CA ASN A 131 -4.38 17.28 -27.37
C ASN A 131 -4.96 15.88 -27.62
N MET A 132 -6.21 15.63 -27.21
CA MET A 132 -6.98 14.43 -27.52
C MET A 132 -8.46 14.78 -27.72
N VAL A 133 -9.14 14.07 -28.62
CA VAL A 133 -10.60 14.11 -28.79
C VAL A 133 -11.20 12.77 -28.38
N HIS A 134 -12.21 12.81 -27.53
CA HIS A 134 -13.02 11.67 -27.17
C HIS A 134 -14.36 11.69 -27.93
N PHE A 135 -14.58 10.70 -28.77
CA PHE A 135 -15.81 10.53 -29.52
C PHE A 135 -16.78 9.58 -28.79
N THR A 136 -18.03 10.01 -28.61
CA THR A 136 -19.13 9.04 -28.45
C THR A 136 -19.18 8.13 -29.70
N PRO A 137 -19.72 6.91 -29.64
CA PRO A 137 -19.53 5.90 -30.69
C PRO A 137 -19.77 6.41 -32.13
N LEU A 138 -18.87 6.01 -33.03
CA LEU A 138 -18.80 6.40 -34.44
C LEU A 138 -19.56 5.44 -35.38
N GLN A 139 -20.14 4.40 -34.80
CA GLN A 139 -20.77 3.28 -35.48
C GLN A 139 -22.21 3.61 -35.91
N LYS A 140 -22.77 2.77 -36.78
CA LYS A 140 -24.15 2.89 -37.24
C LYS A 140 -25.12 2.76 -36.06
N ARG A 141 -25.93 3.79 -35.83
CA ARG A 141 -26.89 3.87 -34.71
C ARG A 141 -28.21 3.16 -35.03
N GLY A 142 -28.91 2.74 -33.97
CA GLY A 142 -30.28 2.19 -34.00
C GLY A 142 -31.35 3.26 -34.16
N GLU A 143 -32.62 2.84 -34.07
CA GLU A 143 -33.81 3.68 -34.31
C GLU A 143 -33.97 4.88 -33.37
N SER A 144 -33.57 4.77 -32.10
CA SER A 144 -33.55 5.90 -31.17
C SER A 144 -32.58 7.02 -31.58
N ASN A 145 -31.69 6.73 -32.54
CA ASN A 145 -30.58 7.58 -32.96
C ASN A 145 -29.66 7.95 -31.78
N SER A 146 -29.65 7.16 -30.69
CA SER A 146 -28.68 7.25 -29.60
C SER A 146 -27.30 6.79 -30.08
N PRO A 147 -26.17 7.43 -29.68
CA PRO A 147 -24.83 6.93 -30.00
C PRO A 147 -24.56 5.56 -29.36
N TYR A 148 -25.17 5.28 -28.21
CA TYR A 148 -24.94 4.06 -27.44
C TYR A 148 -25.84 2.89 -27.88
N SER A 149 -26.99 3.17 -28.48
CA SER A 149 -27.79 2.18 -29.20
C SER A 149 -27.16 1.92 -30.58
N ILE A 150 -26.18 1.02 -30.62
CA ILE A 150 -25.43 0.66 -31.84
C ILE A 150 -26.15 -0.47 -32.59
N TYR A 151 -26.53 -0.22 -33.85
CA TYR A 151 -27.17 -1.18 -34.76
C TYR A 151 -26.19 -2.23 -35.29
N ASP A 152 -24.95 -1.80 -35.60
CA ASP A 152 -23.89 -2.64 -36.12
C ASP A 152 -22.55 -2.08 -35.66
N GLN A 153 -21.86 -2.86 -34.81
CA GLN A 153 -20.59 -2.50 -34.17
C GLN A 153 -19.39 -2.49 -35.13
N LEU A 154 -19.53 -3.09 -36.32
CA LEU A 154 -18.49 -3.17 -37.36
C LEU A 154 -18.71 -2.16 -38.48
N ALA A 155 -19.93 -1.63 -38.64
CA ALA A 155 -20.25 -0.57 -39.59
C ALA A 155 -20.13 0.83 -38.96
N TRP A 156 -19.36 1.70 -39.61
CA TRP A 156 -19.31 3.13 -39.32
C TRP A 156 -20.60 3.83 -39.75
N ASP A 157 -20.99 4.94 -39.10
CA ASP A 157 -22.22 5.66 -39.46
C ASP A 157 -22.15 6.26 -40.89
N PRO A 158 -22.97 5.79 -41.85
CA PRO A 158 -22.93 6.29 -43.23
C PRO A 158 -23.44 7.73 -43.37
N ALA A 159 -24.11 8.30 -42.35
CA ALA A 159 -24.52 9.70 -42.37
C ALA A 159 -23.34 10.66 -42.12
N CYS A 160 -22.38 10.25 -41.27
CA CYS A 160 -21.15 11.00 -41.00
C CYS A 160 -19.98 10.60 -41.92
N PHE A 161 -19.84 9.31 -42.23
CA PHE A 161 -18.69 8.70 -42.91
C PHE A 161 -19.12 7.95 -44.20
N PRO A 162 -19.39 8.65 -45.30
CA PRO A 162 -19.92 8.04 -46.53
C PRO A 162 -18.96 7.03 -47.19
N ASN A 163 -17.65 7.08 -46.93
CA ASN A 163 -16.66 6.09 -47.37
C ASN A 163 -16.27 5.08 -46.27
N GLY A 164 -16.96 5.10 -45.13
CA GLY A 164 -16.76 4.20 -43.99
C GLY A 164 -15.33 4.25 -43.43
N GLU A 165 -14.70 3.09 -43.32
CA GLU A 165 -13.37 2.92 -42.69
C GLU A 165 -12.26 3.80 -43.33
N LYS A 166 -12.40 4.13 -44.63
CA LYS A 166 -11.46 5.03 -45.33
C LYS A 166 -11.51 6.46 -44.78
N ASP A 167 -12.70 6.94 -44.42
CA ASP A 167 -12.87 8.25 -43.80
C ASP A 167 -12.29 8.26 -42.39
N ILE A 168 -12.48 7.20 -41.60
CA ILE A 168 -11.90 7.05 -40.26
C ILE A 168 -10.35 7.04 -40.32
N LYS A 169 -9.77 6.27 -41.25
CA LYS A 169 -8.31 6.23 -41.47
C LYS A 169 -7.75 7.58 -41.92
N LYS A 170 -8.50 8.37 -42.69
CA LYS A 170 -8.13 9.75 -43.02
C LYS A 170 -8.27 10.67 -41.80
N LEU A 171 -9.39 10.58 -41.06
CA LEU A 171 -9.70 11.36 -39.87
C LEU A 171 -8.57 11.29 -38.84
N ILE A 172 -8.23 10.10 -38.36
CA ILE A 172 -7.19 9.93 -37.32
C ILE A 172 -5.83 10.45 -37.81
N LYS A 173 -5.47 10.20 -39.07
CA LYS A 173 -4.22 10.72 -39.64
C LYS A 173 -4.21 12.25 -39.71
N SER A 174 -5.31 12.88 -40.11
CA SER A 174 -5.43 14.35 -40.11
C SER A 174 -5.46 14.94 -38.70
N MET A 175 -6.04 14.24 -37.72
CA MET A 175 -6.06 14.69 -36.32
C MET A 175 -4.64 14.81 -35.76
N GLU A 176 -3.78 13.79 -35.93
CA GLU A 176 -2.39 13.89 -35.49
C GLU A 176 -1.61 14.91 -36.34
N ALA A 177 -1.63 14.77 -37.68
CA ALA A 177 -0.72 15.48 -38.57
C ALA A 177 -1.08 16.95 -38.84
N ASP A 178 -2.36 17.30 -38.88
CA ASP A 178 -2.84 18.65 -39.25
C ASP A 178 -3.31 19.45 -38.02
N TYR A 179 -3.58 18.78 -36.89
CA TYR A 179 -4.20 19.39 -35.70
C TYR A 179 -3.54 19.05 -34.36
N GLY A 180 -2.56 18.14 -34.27
CA GLY A 180 -1.93 17.79 -32.99
C GLY A 180 -2.87 17.11 -31.99
N LEU A 181 -3.84 16.32 -32.48
CA LEU A 181 -4.89 15.66 -31.69
C LEU A 181 -4.80 14.13 -31.78
N LEU A 182 -4.84 13.46 -30.63
CA LEU A 182 -5.07 12.01 -30.56
C LEU A 182 -6.57 11.68 -30.59
N GLY A 183 -6.94 10.47 -31.03
CA GLY A 183 -8.32 10.00 -31.09
C GLY A 183 -8.63 8.88 -30.10
N LEU A 184 -9.68 9.08 -29.30
CA LEU A 184 -10.26 8.12 -28.35
C LEU A 184 -11.74 7.91 -28.70
N THR A 185 -12.27 6.68 -28.60
CA THR A 185 -13.70 6.39 -28.76
C THR A 185 -14.25 5.57 -27.60
N ASP A 186 -15.47 5.90 -27.18
CA ASP A 186 -16.32 5.00 -26.40
C ASP A 186 -16.53 3.66 -27.15
N VAL A 187 -16.59 2.56 -26.40
CA VAL A 187 -16.96 1.21 -26.86
C VAL A 187 -18.04 0.64 -25.94
N VAL A 188 -19.11 0.13 -26.54
CA VAL A 188 -20.29 -0.37 -25.82
C VAL A 188 -20.29 -1.91 -25.82
N TRP A 189 -20.02 -2.49 -24.65
CA TRP A 189 -20.10 -3.95 -24.45
C TRP A 189 -21.49 -4.40 -23.96
N ASN A 190 -22.12 -3.61 -23.09
CA ASN A 190 -23.24 -4.10 -22.28
C ASN A 190 -24.57 -4.25 -23.06
N HIS A 191 -24.69 -3.65 -24.26
CA HIS A 191 -25.91 -3.70 -25.07
C HIS A 191 -25.68 -3.44 -26.57
N THR A 192 -26.67 -3.78 -27.38
CA THR A 192 -26.80 -3.39 -28.80
C THR A 192 -28.19 -2.77 -29.04
N ALA A 193 -28.41 -2.11 -30.17
CA ALA A 193 -29.73 -1.59 -30.51
C ALA A 193 -30.79 -2.70 -30.56
N ASN A 194 -32.00 -2.39 -30.08
CA ASN A 194 -33.17 -3.26 -30.16
C ASN A 194 -33.46 -3.79 -31.58
N ASN A 195 -33.10 -3.02 -32.62
CA ASN A 195 -33.36 -3.33 -34.02
C ASN A 195 -32.14 -3.83 -34.82
N SER A 196 -31.02 -4.16 -34.15
CA SER A 196 -29.85 -4.80 -34.75
C SER A 196 -30.23 -6.09 -35.49
N ALA A 197 -30.07 -6.13 -36.82
CA ALA A 197 -30.54 -7.25 -37.65
C ALA A 197 -29.96 -8.61 -37.24
N TRP A 198 -28.72 -8.65 -36.77
CA TRP A 198 -28.06 -9.89 -36.33
C TRP A 198 -28.69 -10.53 -35.09
N LEU A 199 -29.48 -9.80 -34.28
CA LEU A 199 -30.29 -10.38 -33.20
C LEU A 199 -31.35 -11.37 -33.71
N GLN A 200 -31.80 -11.21 -34.96
CA GLN A 200 -32.77 -12.12 -35.59
C GLN A 200 -32.12 -13.43 -36.04
N GLU A 201 -30.84 -13.37 -36.41
CA GLU A 201 -30.03 -14.54 -36.74
C GLU A 201 -29.61 -15.29 -35.48
N HIS A 202 -29.24 -14.53 -34.43
CA HIS A 202 -28.59 -14.97 -33.19
C HIS A 202 -29.28 -14.41 -31.92
N PRO A 203 -30.52 -14.79 -31.57
CA PRO A 203 -31.21 -14.31 -30.36
C PRO A 203 -30.60 -14.85 -29.05
N GLU A 204 -29.82 -15.94 -29.11
CA GLU A 204 -29.14 -16.53 -27.95
C GLU A 204 -28.09 -15.60 -27.29
N VAL A 205 -27.69 -14.54 -28.00
CA VAL A 205 -26.79 -13.48 -27.49
C VAL A 205 -27.44 -12.60 -26.43
N GLY A 206 -28.77 -12.64 -26.32
CA GLY A 206 -29.53 -11.94 -25.27
C GLY A 206 -29.91 -12.86 -24.11
N TYR A 207 -30.60 -12.28 -23.14
CA TYR A 207 -31.29 -13.01 -22.09
C TYR A 207 -32.73 -13.25 -22.55
N ASN A 208 -33.08 -14.49 -22.86
CA ASN A 208 -34.41 -14.94 -23.29
C ASN A 208 -34.87 -16.14 -22.46
N VAL A 209 -36.03 -16.75 -22.74
CA VAL A 209 -36.55 -17.83 -21.89
C VAL A 209 -35.75 -19.13 -21.92
N SER A 210 -34.88 -19.34 -22.93
CA SER A 210 -33.99 -20.49 -23.01
C SER A 210 -32.62 -20.21 -22.40
N THR A 211 -32.07 -19.00 -22.58
CA THR A 211 -30.76 -18.62 -22.02
C THR A 211 -30.82 -18.08 -20.59
N ALA A 212 -31.99 -17.61 -20.15
CA ALA A 212 -32.26 -17.11 -18.81
C ALA A 212 -33.68 -17.50 -18.33
N PRO A 213 -33.96 -18.81 -18.08
CA PRO A 213 -35.33 -19.30 -17.81
C PRO A 213 -36.03 -18.65 -16.60
N TRP A 214 -35.27 -18.10 -15.64
CA TRP A 214 -35.80 -17.36 -14.49
C TRP A 214 -36.50 -16.05 -14.88
N LEU A 215 -36.22 -15.48 -16.06
CA LEU A 215 -36.91 -14.28 -16.57
C LEU A 215 -38.30 -14.59 -17.17
N ARG A 216 -38.72 -15.86 -17.27
CA ARG A 216 -40.01 -16.25 -17.85
C ARG A 216 -41.20 -15.55 -17.19
N SER A 217 -41.25 -15.50 -15.86
CA SER A 217 -42.33 -14.81 -15.12
C SER A 217 -42.29 -13.30 -15.31
N ALA A 218 -41.10 -12.70 -15.47
CA ALA A 218 -40.94 -11.28 -15.78
C ALA A 218 -41.43 -10.95 -17.20
N LEU A 219 -41.22 -11.84 -18.18
CA LEU A 219 -41.74 -11.71 -19.54
C LEU A 219 -43.25 -11.93 -19.61
N GLU A 220 -43.79 -12.89 -18.87
CA GLU A 220 -45.23 -13.11 -18.72
C GLU A 220 -45.90 -11.85 -18.11
N LEU A 221 -45.34 -11.29 -17.03
CA LEU A 221 -45.79 -10.03 -16.42
C LEU A 221 -45.69 -8.83 -17.36
N ASP A 222 -44.54 -8.61 -18.00
CA ASP A 222 -44.34 -7.50 -18.94
C ASP A 222 -45.33 -7.55 -20.11
N THR A 223 -45.60 -8.75 -20.63
CA THR A 223 -46.59 -8.94 -21.70
C THR A 223 -48.00 -8.64 -21.19
N LYS A 224 -48.37 -9.07 -19.98
CA LYS A 224 -49.67 -8.76 -19.37
C LYS A 224 -49.86 -7.29 -19.03
N LEU A 225 -48.79 -6.55 -18.72
CA LEU A 225 -48.82 -5.10 -18.53
C LEU A 225 -49.02 -4.34 -19.86
N LEU A 226 -48.45 -4.83 -20.97
CA LEU A 226 -48.70 -4.26 -22.31
C LEU A 226 -50.13 -4.55 -22.79
N GLU A 227 -50.63 -5.77 -22.63
CA GLU A 227 -52.03 -6.12 -22.90
C GLU A 227 -53.00 -5.23 -22.08
N PHE A 228 -52.74 -5.08 -20.78
CA PHE A 228 -53.53 -4.19 -19.91
C PHE A 228 -53.51 -2.74 -20.39
N SER A 229 -52.35 -2.22 -20.79
CA SER A 229 -52.20 -0.85 -21.31
C SER A 229 -53.06 -0.59 -22.55
N GLN A 230 -53.26 -1.60 -23.40
CA GLN A 230 -54.10 -1.51 -24.59
C GLN A 230 -55.60 -1.60 -24.26
N ASP A 231 -55.97 -2.34 -23.20
CA ASP A 231 -57.36 -2.64 -22.85
C ASP A 231 -58.01 -1.65 -21.86
N LEU A 232 -57.23 -0.74 -21.25
CA LEU A 232 -57.70 0.26 -20.27
C LEU A 232 -59.02 0.95 -20.66
N ALA A 233 -59.14 1.37 -21.93
CA ALA A 233 -60.33 2.06 -22.43
C ALA A 233 -61.58 1.17 -22.43
N ASN A 234 -61.44 -0.13 -22.74
CA ASN A 234 -62.53 -1.10 -22.73
C ASN A 234 -62.97 -1.44 -21.30
N GLN A 235 -62.01 -1.40 -20.35
CA GLN A 235 -62.26 -1.60 -18.91
C GLN A 235 -62.83 -0.34 -18.22
N GLY A 236 -63.02 0.77 -18.93
CA GLY A 236 -63.51 2.04 -18.37
C GLY A 236 -62.50 2.76 -17.49
N LEU A 237 -61.21 2.44 -17.60
CA LEU A 237 -60.12 3.05 -16.84
C LEU A 237 -59.55 4.28 -17.58
N PRO A 238 -59.03 5.29 -16.86
CA PRO A 238 -58.57 6.53 -17.49
C PRO A 238 -57.27 6.31 -18.28
N THR A 239 -57.34 6.51 -19.60
CA THR A 239 -56.15 6.49 -20.47
C THR A 239 -55.30 7.76 -20.37
N THR A 240 -55.84 8.87 -19.88
CA THR A 240 -55.09 10.10 -19.59
C THR A 240 -55.14 10.39 -18.09
N LEU A 241 -53.98 10.33 -17.43
CA LEU A 241 -53.87 10.58 -16.00
C LEU A 241 -53.66 12.07 -15.74
N ASN A 242 -54.58 12.71 -15.00
CA ASN A 242 -54.48 14.12 -14.63
C ASN A 242 -54.19 14.30 -13.13
N SER A 243 -54.30 13.22 -12.35
CA SER A 243 -54.16 13.22 -10.90
C SER A 243 -53.56 11.90 -10.41
N VAL A 244 -53.09 11.89 -9.16
CA VAL A 244 -52.68 10.64 -8.48
C VAL A 244 -53.88 9.70 -8.29
N ASP A 245 -55.08 10.23 -8.08
CA ASP A 245 -56.30 9.42 -7.95
C ASP A 245 -56.62 8.64 -9.23
N ASP A 246 -56.34 9.20 -10.41
CA ASP A 246 -56.50 8.47 -11.68
C ASP A 246 -55.51 7.32 -11.80
N LEU A 247 -54.27 7.51 -11.33
CA LEU A 247 -53.27 6.45 -11.25
C LEU A 247 -53.70 5.36 -10.25
N VAL A 248 -54.24 5.72 -9.08
CA VAL A 248 -54.77 4.75 -8.10
C VAL A 248 -55.92 3.92 -8.69
N LYS A 249 -56.82 4.52 -9.48
CA LYS A 249 -57.88 3.79 -10.20
C LYS A 249 -57.31 2.77 -11.18
N VAL A 250 -56.25 3.13 -11.93
CA VAL A 250 -55.58 2.20 -12.87
C VAL A 250 -54.86 1.08 -12.13
N MET A 251 -54.14 1.39 -11.04
CA MET A 251 -53.46 0.38 -10.20
C MET A 251 -54.45 -0.57 -9.49
N ALA A 252 -55.70 -0.15 -9.30
CA ALA A 252 -56.79 -0.98 -8.77
C ALA A 252 -57.55 -1.79 -9.86
N GLY A 253 -57.14 -1.70 -11.14
CA GLY A 253 -57.74 -2.43 -12.24
C GLY A 253 -57.63 -3.96 -12.08
N ARG A 254 -58.71 -4.69 -12.42
CA ARG A 254 -58.75 -6.15 -12.29
C ARG A 254 -58.21 -6.82 -13.55
N GLN A 255 -57.09 -7.53 -13.42
CA GLN A 255 -56.78 -8.66 -14.33
C GLN A 255 -57.34 -9.97 -13.78
N ASP A 256 -57.80 -10.84 -14.69
CA ASP A 256 -58.15 -12.22 -14.35
C ASP A 256 -56.91 -13.02 -13.93
N ARG A 257 -57.06 -13.87 -12.91
CA ARG A 257 -55.99 -14.69 -12.35
C ARG A 257 -55.68 -15.91 -13.24
N SER A 258 -54.98 -15.70 -14.35
CA SER A 258 -54.44 -16.80 -15.16
C SER A 258 -53.33 -17.55 -14.42
N HIS A 259 -53.42 -18.88 -14.34
CA HIS A 259 -52.39 -19.71 -13.68
C HIS A 259 -51.09 -19.78 -14.50
N CYS A 260 -49.95 -19.36 -13.91
CA CYS A 260 -48.62 -19.56 -14.50
C CYS A 260 -48.21 -21.05 -14.55
N LYS A 261 -47.25 -21.37 -15.43
CA LYS A 261 -46.61 -22.70 -15.52
C LYS A 261 -45.80 -22.98 -14.24
N THR A 262 -46.15 -24.04 -13.50
CA THR A 262 -45.48 -24.37 -12.22
C THR A 262 -44.15 -25.11 -12.39
N SER A 263 -43.06 -24.51 -11.90
CA SER A 263 -41.72 -25.10 -11.88
C SER A 263 -41.37 -25.80 -10.57
N ARG A 264 -41.68 -25.20 -9.42
CA ARG A 264 -41.57 -25.82 -8.08
C ARG A 264 -42.62 -26.94 -7.97
N LYS A 265 -42.19 -28.16 -7.65
CA LYS A 265 -43.02 -29.37 -7.47
C LYS A 265 -42.46 -30.25 -6.36
N VAL A 266 -43.31 -31.03 -5.72
CA VAL A 266 -42.92 -32.10 -4.78
C VAL A 266 -42.53 -33.33 -5.59
N ASP A 267 -41.43 -33.99 -5.22
CA ASP A 267 -41.09 -35.31 -5.76
C ASP A 267 -42.06 -36.37 -5.20
N PRO A 268 -42.81 -37.12 -6.05
CA PRO A 268 -43.79 -38.09 -5.59
C PRO A 268 -43.19 -39.25 -4.78
N GLU A 269 -41.96 -39.67 -5.06
CA GLU A 269 -41.31 -40.77 -4.34
C GLU A 269 -40.86 -40.31 -2.95
N VAL A 270 -40.28 -39.11 -2.85
CA VAL A 270 -39.93 -38.49 -1.56
C VAL A 270 -41.18 -38.21 -0.72
N GLY A 271 -42.27 -37.74 -1.34
CA GLY A 271 -43.56 -37.53 -0.68
C GLY A 271 -44.18 -38.84 -0.18
N ALA A 272 -44.14 -39.91 -0.98
CA ALA A 272 -44.60 -41.23 -0.58
C ALA A 272 -43.75 -41.86 0.52
N ALA A 273 -42.42 -41.65 0.50
CA ALA A 273 -41.51 -42.09 1.56
C ALA A 273 -41.77 -41.36 2.88
N LEU A 274 -41.99 -40.04 2.84
CA LEU A 274 -42.35 -39.25 4.02
C LEU A 274 -43.70 -39.70 4.62
N LEU A 275 -44.72 -39.91 3.79
CA LEU A 275 -45.99 -40.49 4.25
C LEU A 275 -45.79 -41.89 4.86
N THR A 276 -45.00 -42.75 4.21
CA THR A 276 -44.70 -44.10 4.71
C THR A 276 -43.97 -44.07 6.06
N ALA A 277 -43.12 -43.08 6.31
CA ALA A 277 -42.43 -42.91 7.58
C ALA A 277 -43.35 -42.37 8.70
N LEU A 278 -44.31 -41.49 8.36
CA LEU A 278 -45.25 -40.89 9.32
C LEU A 278 -46.44 -41.81 9.66
N PHE A 279 -46.85 -42.68 8.73
CA PHE A 279 -48.10 -43.43 8.79
C PHE A 279 -47.96 -44.95 8.65
N GLY A 280 -46.74 -45.45 8.47
CA GLY A 280 -46.47 -46.84 8.13
C GLY A 280 -46.67 -47.12 6.63
N ARG A 281 -46.38 -48.36 6.22
CA ARG A 281 -46.59 -48.80 4.83
C ARG A 281 -48.09 -48.84 4.53
N PHE A 282 -48.48 -48.36 3.35
CA PHE A 282 -49.85 -48.58 2.86
C PHE A 282 -50.03 -50.06 2.49
N GLU A 283 -50.93 -50.76 3.20
CA GLU A 283 -51.14 -52.21 3.05
C GLU A 283 -52.47 -52.58 2.37
N GLY A 284 -53.24 -51.57 1.92
CA GLY A 284 -54.50 -51.76 1.19
C GLY A 284 -55.71 -51.22 1.95
N ASP A 285 -56.83 -51.06 1.23
CA ASP A 285 -58.02 -50.35 1.74
C ASP A 285 -58.81 -51.10 2.83
N ASP A 286 -58.55 -52.40 3.02
CA ASP A 286 -59.14 -53.24 4.07
C ASP A 286 -58.26 -53.36 5.34
N SER A 287 -57.19 -52.57 5.45
CA SER A 287 -56.20 -52.63 6.54
C SER A 287 -56.35 -51.48 7.55
N ASN A 288 -55.93 -51.69 8.80
CA ASN A 288 -55.77 -50.62 9.80
C ASN A 288 -54.53 -49.72 9.54
N SER A 289 -53.98 -49.69 8.31
CA SER A 289 -53.00 -48.66 7.92
C SER A 289 -53.71 -47.31 7.74
N ALA A 290 -52.96 -46.20 7.78
CA ALA A 290 -53.58 -44.89 7.99
C ALA A 290 -54.56 -44.47 6.89
N ASP A 291 -55.67 -43.85 7.30
CA ASP A 291 -56.70 -43.30 6.43
C ASP A 291 -56.09 -42.33 5.39
N ARG A 292 -56.43 -42.56 4.12
CA ARG A 292 -56.08 -41.68 2.99
C ARG A 292 -56.50 -40.23 3.22
N ALA A 293 -57.58 -39.98 3.96
CA ALA A 293 -58.04 -38.64 4.31
C ALA A 293 -57.09 -37.96 5.32
N GLU A 294 -56.63 -38.67 6.35
CA GLU A 294 -55.65 -38.16 7.33
C GLU A 294 -54.28 -37.96 6.68
N ALA A 295 -53.80 -38.93 5.90
CA ALA A 295 -52.55 -38.81 5.14
C ALA A 295 -52.58 -37.61 4.17
N ARG A 296 -53.71 -37.38 3.49
CA ARG A 296 -53.93 -36.20 2.63
C ARG A 296 -53.95 -34.91 3.42
N SER A 297 -54.72 -34.85 4.53
CA SER A 297 -54.79 -33.68 5.42
C SER A 297 -53.41 -33.28 5.92
N ARG A 298 -52.63 -34.27 6.39
CA ARG A 298 -51.28 -34.07 6.92
C ARG A 298 -50.30 -33.63 5.84
N LEU A 299 -50.36 -34.20 4.63
CA LEU A 299 -49.55 -33.72 3.51
C LEU A 299 -49.94 -32.28 3.11
N THR A 300 -51.24 -31.93 3.06
CA THR A 300 -51.68 -30.56 2.80
C THR A 300 -51.10 -29.59 3.84
N ASN A 301 -51.25 -29.87 5.13
CA ASN A 301 -50.70 -29.02 6.20
C ASN A 301 -49.16 -28.86 6.08
N ILE A 302 -48.42 -29.94 5.76
CA ILE A 302 -46.97 -29.88 5.53
C ILE A 302 -46.64 -29.01 4.31
N LEU A 303 -47.41 -29.10 3.22
CA LEU A 303 -47.19 -28.30 2.02
C LEU A 303 -47.58 -26.83 2.22
N ASP A 304 -48.58 -26.53 3.05
CA ASP A 304 -48.93 -25.15 3.39
C ASP A 304 -47.83 -24.48 4.24
N GLU A 305 -47.26 -25.19 5.22
CA GLU A 305 -46.07 -24.72 5.97
C GLU A 305 -44.82 -24.57 5.08
N VAL A 306 -44.58 -25.51 4.15
CA VAL A 306 -43.48 -25.40 3.16
C VAL A 306 -43.70 -24.24 2.17
N ASN A 307 -44.95 -23.92 1.85
CA ASN A 307 -45.30 -22.80 0.98
C ASN A 307 -45.35 -21.45 1.73
N LEU A 308 -45.51 -21.42 3.05
CA LEU A 308 -45.56 -20.19 3.85
C LEU A 308 -44.38 -19.22 3.60
N PRO A 309 -43.10 -19.64 3.52
CA PRO A 309 -42.01 -18.74 3.14
C PRO A 309 -42.10 -18.29 1.66
N TYR A 310 -42.68 -19.09 0.77
CA TYR A 310 -42.85 -18.73 -0.65
C TYR A 310 -44.05 -17.78 -0.89
N TYR A 311 -45.10 -17.87 -0.08
CA TYR A 311 -46.16 -16.85 -0.05
C TYR A 311 -45.61 -15.52 0.47
N LYS A 312 -44.81 -15.53 1.55
CA LYS A 312 -44.11 -14.33 2.05
C LYS A 312 -43.13 -13.75 1.02
N GLU A 313 -42.41 -14.60 0.29
CA GLU A 313 -41.57 -14.20 -0.86
C GLU A 313 -42.43 -13.47 -1.91
N TYR A 314 -43.52 -14.09 -2.36
CA TYR A 314 -44.46 -13.57 -3.36
C TYR A 314 -45.15 -12.26 -2.93
N ASP A 315 -45.65 -12.16 -1.70
CA ASP A 315 -46.35 -10.98 -1.20
C ASP A 315 -45.42 -9.75 -1.17
N VAL A 316 -44.14 -9.95 -0.78
CA VAL A 316 -43.11 -8.91 -0.84
C VAL A 316 -42.76 -8.55 -2.28
N ASP A 317 -42.67 -9.52 -3.19
CA ASP A 317 -42.43 -9.25 -4.61
C ASP A 317 -43.58 -8.45 -5.24
N VAL A 318 -44.84 -8.78 -4.92
CA VAL A 318 -46.02 -8.08 -5.45
C VAL A 318 -46.13 -6.67 -4.89
N ALA A 319 -45.81 -6.46 -3.61
CA ALA A 319 -45.73 -5.11 -3.05
C ALA A 319 -44.69 -4.24 -3.78
N GLU A 320 -43.47 -4.76 -3.98
CA GLU A 320 -42.41 -4.06 -4.72
C GLU A 320 -42.82 -3.78 -6.17
N ILE A 321 -43.44 -4.75 -6.87
CA ILE A 321 -43.97 -4.56 -8.23
C ILE A 321 -44.96 -3.40 -8.27
N LEU A 322 -45.92 -3.36 -7.34
CA LEU A 322 -46.96 -2.32 -7.32
C LEU A 322 -46.36 -0.94 -7.01
N ASP A 323 -45.43 -0.84 -6.07
CA ASP A 323 -44.76 0.43 -5.73
C ASP A 323 -43.85 0.92 -6.85
N GLN A 324 -43.09 0.03 -7.53
CA GLN A 324 -42.27 0.39 -8.69
C GLN A 324 -43.14 0.81 -9.88
N LEU A 325 -44.24 0.10 -10.16
CA LEU A 325 -45.21 0.47 -11.21
C LEU A 325 -45.84 1.84 -10.91
N PHE A 326 -46.29 2.08 -9.68
CA PHE A 326 -46.89 3.35 -9.26
C PHE A 326 -45.89 4.50 -9.40
N ASN A 327 -44.70 4.38 -8.80
CA ASN A 327 -43.69 5.44 -8.81
C ASN A 327 -43.16 5.71 -10.23
N ARG A 328 -42.94 4.66 -11.05
CA ARG A 328 -42.52 4.86 -12.45
C ARG A 328 -43.61 5.52 -13.30
N THR A 329 -44.86 5.07 -13.17
CA THR A 329 -45.99 5.65 -13.94
C THR A 329 -46.24 7.10 -13.55
N LYS A 330 -46.20 7.41 -12.25
CA LYS A 330 -46.25 8.78 -11.72
C LYS A 330 -45.14 9.64 -12.33
N TYR A 331 -43.89 9.17 -12.32
CA TYR A 331 -42.77 9.89 -12.93
C TYR A 331 -42.95 10.12 -14.44
N VAL A 332 -43.38 9.12 -15.22
CA VAL A 332 -43.48 9.29 -16.68
C VAL A 332 -44.73 10.03 -17.17
N ARG A 333 -45.77 10.18 -16.33
CA ARG A 333 -47.04 10.84 -16.70
C ARG A 333 -47.31 12.16 -15.96
N LEU A 334 -47.07 12.22 -14.64
CA LEU A 334 -47.57 13.27 -13.75
C LEU A 334 -46.49 14.26 -13.29
N ASP A 335 -45.31 13.79 -12.88
CA ASP A 335 -44.31 14.63 -12.21
C ASP A 335 -43.76 15.76 -13.11
N ASP A 336 -43.54 16.95 -12.53
CA ASP A 336 -43.12 18.14 -13.28
C ASP A 336 -41.75 18.02 -13.96
N ASN A 337 -40.83 17.24 -13.38
CA ASN A 337 -39.53 16.94 -13.95
C ASN A 337 -39.52 15.68 -14.83
N GLY A 338 -40.68 15.03 -14.99
CA GLY A 338 -40.86 13.83 -15.81
C GLY A 338 -41.04 14.11 -17.31
N PRO A 339 -40.99 13.06 -18.16
CA PRO A 339 -41.21 13.20 -19.60
C PRO A 339 -42.65 13.56 -20.01
N LYS A 340 -43.63 13.49 -19.10
CA LYS A 340 -45.06 13.79 -19.32
C LYS A 340 -45.61 13.18 -20.62
N LEU A 341 -45.46 11.87 -20.75
CA LEU A 341 -46.04 11.10 -21.84
C LEU A 341 -47.56 11.25 -21.84
N GLY A 342 -48.17 11.32 -23.03
CA GLY A 342 -49.58 11.67 -23.23
C GLY A 342 -50.60 10.62 -22.79
N PRO A 343 -51.63 10.30 -23.60
CA PRO A 343 -52.50 9.16 -23.32
C PRO A 343 -51.73 7.83 -23.23
N ILE A 344 -52.32 6.85 -22.56
CA ILE A 344 -51.87 5.46 -22.55
C ILE A 344 -52.48 4.78 -23.78
N ASP A 345 -51.62 4.30 -24.67
CA ASP A 345 -51.99 3.61 -25.91
C ASP A 345 -50.92 2.58 -26.31
N GLU A 346 -51.08 1.92 -27.46
CA GLU A 346 -50.13 0.93 -27.99
C GLU A 346 -48.69 1.48 -28.17
N LYS A 347 -48.54 2.79 -28.45
CA LYS A 347 -47.24 3.44 -28.67
C LYS A 347 -46.65 4.00 -27.38
N ASN A 348 -47.51 4.31 -26.42
CA ASN A 348 -47.20 4.89 -25.12
C ASN A 348 -47.84 4.01 -24.02
N PRO A 349 -47.40 2.76 -23.81
CA PRO A 349 -47.97 1.87 -22.80
C PRO A 349 -47.79 2.42 -21.37
N LEU A 350 -48.55 1.91 -20.41
CA LEU A 350 -48.61 2.39 -19.02
C LEU A 350 -47.20 2.57 -18.41
N ILE A 351 -46.33 1.59 -18.67
CA ILE A 351 -44.90 1.58 -18.33
C ILE A 351 -44.10 1.04 -19.52
N GLU A 352 -42.80 1.35 -19.58
CA GLU A 352 -41.91 0.86 -20.63
C GLU A 352 -41.71 -0.66 -20.60
N SER A 353 -41.56 -1.29 -21.77
CA SER A 353 -41.33 -2.73 -21.86
C SER A 353 -39.87 -3.10 -21.53
N TYR A 354 -39.73 -4.14 -20.70
CA TYR A 354 -38.46 -4.73 -20.31
C TYR A 354 -37.88 -5.69 -21.36
N PHE A 355 -38.63 -6.02 -22.42
CA PHE A 355 -38.20 -7.00 -23.42
C PHE A 355 -38.44 -6.50 -24.85
N THR A 356 -37.39 -6.44 -25.66
CA THR A 356 -37.51 -6.31 -27.11
C THR A 356 -38.08 -7.60 -27.69
N ARG A 357 -39.16 -7.49 -28.46
CA ARG A 357 -39.83 -8.62 -29.13
C ARG A 357 -39.48 -8.59 -30.62
N LEU A 358 -38.63 -9.51 -31.07
CA LEU A 358 -38.15 -9.59 -32.45
C LEU A 358 -39.27 -10.00 -33.42
N PRO A 359 -39.30 -9.46 -34.65
CA PRO A 359 -40.37 -9.71 -35.61
C PRO A 359 -40.33 -11.16 -36.14
N LYS A 360 -41.50 -11.73 -36.43
CA LYS A 360 -41.63 -13.06 -37.05
C LYS A 360 -41.49 -12.95 -38.57
N ASN A 361 -40.42 -13.52 -39.12
CA ASN A 361 -40.08 -13.50 -40.54
C ASN A 361 -39.27 -14.76 -40.94
N SER A 362 -38.77 -14.84 -42.17
CA SER A 362 -37.99 -15.97 -42.70
C SER A 362 -36.67 -16.26 -41.96
N THR A 363 -36.12 -15.27 -41.26
CA THR A 363 -34.87 -15.42 -40.49
C THR A 363 -35.17 -15.92 -39.07
N THR A 364 -36.23 -15.40 -38.44
CA THR A 364 -36.62 -15.75 -37.08
C THR A 364 -37.53 -16.98 -36.98
N SER A 365 -38.14 -17.44 -38.07
CA SER A 365 -39.03 -18.62 -38.09
C SER A 365 -38.33 -19.95 -37.74
N LYS A 366 -37.01 -19.97 -37.64
CA LYS A 366 -36.20 -21.10 -37.16
C LYS A 366 -36.11 -21.20 -35.63
N HIS A 367 -36.52 -20.15 -34.90
CA HIS A 367 -36.42 -20.02 -33.44
C HIS A 367 -37.79 -20.15 -32.77
N ASN A 368 -37.83 -20.48 -31.47
CA ASN A 368 -39.09 -20.54 -30.74
C ASN A 368 -39.67 -19.14 -30.51
N GLN A 369 -41.00 -19.03 -30.47
CA GLN A 369 -41.68 -17.74 -30.34
C GLN A 369 -41.36 -17.02 -29.01
N GLU A 370 -41.07 -17.77 -27.93
CA GLU A 370 -40.69 -17.23 -26.62
C GLU A 370 -39.20 -16.79 -26.58
N ASP A 371 -38.32 -17.33 -27.44
CA ASP A 371 -36.88 -16.98 -27.49
C ASP A 371 -36.62 -15.66 -28.22
N LEU A 372 -37.61 -15.19 -28.98
CA LEU A 372 -37.59 -13.90 -29.69
C LEU A 372 -37.87 -12.70 -28.77
N ALA A 373 -38.06 -12.91 -27.46
CA ALA A 373 -38.16 -11.85 -26.46
C ALA A 373 -36.83 -11.73 -25.70
N LEU A 374 -36.08 -10.65 -25.96
CA LEU A 374 -34.76 -10.40 -25.38
C LEU A 374 -34.83 -9.27 -24.34
N ALA A 375 -34.26 -9.47 -23.14
CA ALA A 375 -34.26 -8.44 -22.11
C ALA A 375 -33.50 -7.17 -22.53
N ASN A 376 -34.13 -6.02 -22.30
CA ASN A 376 -33.56 -4.69 -22.49
C ASN A 376 -32.67 -4.33 -21.31
N ASN A 377 -31.54 -3.66 -21.57
CA ASN A 377 -30.59 -3.29 -20.53
C ASN A 377 -31.07 -2.07 -19.72
N GLY A 378 -30.44 -1.80 -18.60
CA GLY A 378 -30.78 -0.70 -17.70
C GLY A 378 -30.00 -0.77 -16.40
N TRP A 379 -30.37 0.07 -15.43
CA TRP A 379 -29.73 0.15 -14.11
C TRP A 379 -30.77 0.11 -12.99
N ILE A 380 -30.34 -0.14 -11.76
CA ILE A 380 -31.19 -0.20 -10.57
C ILE A 380 -30.75 0.90 -9.60
N TRP A 381 -31.71 1.57 -8.96
CA TRP A 381 -31.43 2.60 -7.96
C TRP A 381 -30.70 2.02 -6.74
N ALA A 382 -29.63 2.70 -6.29
CA ALA A 382 -28.82 2.37 -5.10
C ALA A 382 -28.27 0.91 -4.98
N ALA A 383 -28.32 0.11 -6.05
CA ALA A 383 -27.92 -1.30 -6.02
C ALA A 383 -26.40 -1.53 -6.20
N ASN A 384 -25.94 -2.74 -5.84
CA ASN A 384 -24.58 -3.19 -6.13
C ASN A 384 -24.41 -3.49 -7.64
N ALA A 385 -23.76 -2.58 -8.36
CA ALA A 385 -23.52 -2.68 -9.80
C ALA A 385 -22.68 -3.90 -10.24
N LEU A 386 -21.99 -4.59 -9.32
CA LEU A 386 -21.25 -5.82 -9.62
C LEU A 386 -22.17 -7.06 -9.75
N ILE A 387 -23.46 -6.94 -9.44
CA ILE A 387 -24.45 -8.01 -9.63
C ILE A 387 -25.14 -7.80 -10.97
N ASP A 388 -25.03 -8.77 -11.87
CA ASP A 388 -25.77 -8.76 -13.13
C ASP A 388 -27.29 -8.74 -12.88
N ASN A 389 -27.94 -7.62 -13.19
CA ASN A 389 -29.37 -7.43 -12.98
C ASN A 389 -30.27 -8.40 -13.75
N ALA A 390 -29.79 -9.03 -14.83
CA ALA A 390 -30.54 -10.07 -15.57
C ALA A 390 -30.11 -11.51 -15.22
N GLY A 391 -29.04 -11.67 -14.42
CA GLY A 391 -28.51 -12.96 -14.01
C GLY A 391 -29.36 -13.67 -12.96
N PRO A 392 -29.12 -14.96 -12.69
CA PRO A 392 -30.00 -15.82 -11.86
C PRO A 392 -30.01 -15.44 -10.38
N LYS A 393 -29.11 -14.56 -9.94
CA LYS A 393 -29.05 -14.02 -8.57
C LYS A 393 -29.88 -12.74 -8.39
N SER A 394 -30.48 -12.22 -9.46
CA SER A 394 -31.30 -11.01 -9.48
C SER A 394 -32.77 -11.33 -9.73
N ARG A 395 -33.67 -10.58 -9.10
CA ARG A 395 -35.12 -10.62 -9.35
C ARG A 395 -35.68 -9.30 -9.91
N ALA A 396 -34.79 -8.35 -10.22
CA ALA A 396 -35.12 -6.97 -10.61
C ALA A 396 -36.08 -6.84 -11.80
N TYR A 397 -35.93 -7.69 -12.83
CA TYR A 397 -36.82 -7.69 -14.00
C TYR A 397 -38.25 -8.13 -13.66
N LEU A 398 -38.41 -9.04 -12.70
CA LEU A 398 -39.72 -9.46 -12.21
C LEU A 398 -40.31 -8.39 -11.30
N ARG A 399 -39.49 -7.83 -10.39
CA ARG A 399 -39.89 -6.82 -9.40
C ARG A 399 -40.10 -5.40 -9.94
N ARG A 400 -39.82 -5.18 -11.22
CA ARG A 400 -39.87 -3.85 -11.89
C ARG A 400 -38.89 -2.82 -11.30
N GLU A 401 -37.78 -3.28 -10.71
CA GLU A 401 -36.70 -2.45 -10.13
C GLU A 401 -35.77 -1.80 -11.20
N VAL A 402 -35.90 -2.18 -12.48
CA VAL A 402 -34.97 -1.77 -13.55
C VAL A 402 -35.42 -0.48 -14.24
N ILE A 403 -34.58 0.55 -14.18
CA ILE A 403 -34.69 1.76 -15.00
C ILE A 403 -34.13 1.42 -16.39
N VAL A 404 -35.04 0.97 -17.26
CA VAL A 404 -34.76 0.34 -18.56
C VAL A 404 -34.41 1.33 -19.67
N TRP A 405 -33.55 0.90 -20.58
CA TRP A 405 -33.25 1.53 -21.87
C TRP A 405 -33.91 0.71 -22.99
N GLY A 406 -35.17 1.05 -23.32
CA GLY A 406 -35.99 0.27 -24.27
C GLY A 406 -35.45 0.21 -25.71
N ASP A 407 -34.46 1.03 -26.05
CA ASP A 407 -33.74 1.03 -27.34
C ASP A 407 -32.49 0.15 -27.34
N CYS A 408 -32.17 -0.52 -26.23
CA CYS A 408 -30.92 -1.26 -26.03
C CYS A 408 -31.14 -2.66 -25.45
N VAL A 409 -30.99 -3.71 -26.28
CA VAL A 409 -31.00 -5.12 -25.85
C VAL A 409 -29.71 -5.45 -25.09
N LYS A 410 -29.83 -6.09 -23.92
CA LYS A 410 -28.71 -6.50 -23.07
C LYS A 410 -27.98 -7.71 -23.66
N LEU A 411 -26.65 -7.62 -23.76
CA LEU A 411 -25.82 -8.72 -24.25
C LEU A 411 -25.38 -9.66 -23.12
N ARG A 412 -25.51 -10.97 -23.35
CA ARG A 412 -25.21 -12.06 -22.40
C ARG A 412 -23.89 -12.72 -22.76
N TYR A 413 -22.80 -12.36 -22.08
CA TYR A 413 -21.47 -12.92 -22.41
C TYR A 413 -21.23 -14.34 -21.87
N GLY A 414 -21.82 -14.70 -20.72
CA GLY A 414 -21.59 -16.00 -20.07
C GLY A 414 -20.40 -16.01 -19.11
N GLU A 415 -20.04 -17.20 -18.62
CA GLU A 415 -18.82 -17.45 -17.84
C GLU A 415 -17.64 -17.87 -18.75
N SER A 416 -17.92 -18.51 -19.90
CA SER A 416 -16.90 -18.93 -20.87
C SER A 416 -17.26 -18.55 -22.31
N ARG A 417 -16.39 -18.91 -23.28
CA ARG A 417 -16.59 -18.60 -24.70
C ARG A 417 -17.70 -19.44 -25.34
N GLU A 418 -17.96 -20.59 -24.76
CA GLU A 418 -18.89 -21.61 -25.23
C GLU A 418 -20.34 -21.18 -24.98
N ASP A 419 -20.57 -20.32 -23.99
CA ASP A 419 -21.88 -19.75 -23.66
C ASP A 419 -22.44 -18.80 -24.73
N SER A 420 -21.57 -18.00 -25.36
CA SER A 420 -21.93 -16.97 -26.35
C SER A 420 -20.83 -16.79 -27.43
N PRO A 421 -20.54 -17.82 -28.25
CA PRO A 421 -19.41 -17.83 -29.17
C PRO A 421 -19.50 -16.76 -30.26
N PHE A 422 -20.71 -16.36 -30.66
CA PHE A 422 -20.91 -15.23 -31.58
C PHE A 422 -20.44 -13.89 -30.98
N LEU A 423 -20.81 -13.59 -29.72
CA LEU A 423 -20.46 -12.32 -29.09
C LEU A 423 -18.96 -12.16 -28.86
N LEU A 424 -18.24 -13.21 -28.47
CA LEU A 424 -16.77 -13.13 -28.36
C LEU A 424 -16.08 -13.15 -29.73
N GLY A 425 -16.69 -13.76 -30.75
CA GLY A 425 -16.28 -13.60 -32.14
C GLY A 425 -16.46 -12.16 -32.65
N LEU A 426 -17.53 -11.47 -32.24
CA LEU A 426 -17.79 -10.07 -32.51
C LEU A 426 -16.83 -9.15 -31.73
N TYR A 427 -16.58 -9.43 -30.44
CA TYR A 427 -15.59 -8.73 -29.61
C TYR A 427 -14.19 -8.74 -30.26
N GLY A 428 -13.72 -9.90 -30.73
CA GLY A 428 -12.42 -10.01 -31.41
C GLY A 428 -12.34 -9.22 -32.73
N LYS A 429 -13.46 -9.10 -33.46
CA LYS A 429 -13.57 -8.25 -34.66
C LYS A 429 -13.58 -6.77 -34.29
N ILE A 430 -14.33 -6.37 -33.27
CA ILE A 430 -14.34 -5.00 -32.74
C ILE A 430 -12.91 -4.59 -32.33
N TYR A 431 -12.24 -5.40 -31.52
CA TYR A 431 -10.88 -5.11 -31.05
C TYR A 431 -9.87 -4.92 -32.20
N THR A 432 -9.99 -5.71 -33.28
CA THR A 432 -9.10 -5.58 -34.45
C THR A 432 -9.50 -4.42 -35.37
N SER A 433 -10.79 -4.19 -35.62
CA SER A 433 -11.29 -3.06 -36.41
C SER A 433 -11.01 -1.69 -35.76
N TYR A 434 -10.94 -1.63 -34.44
CA TYR A 434 -10.65 -0.41 -33.69
C TYR A 434 -9.15 -0.16 -33.52
N GLY A 435 -8.25 -1.02 -34.03
CA GLY A 435 -6.79 -0.88 -33.94
C GLY A 435 -6.16 0.37 -34.61
N HIS A 436 -6.99 1.32 -35.04
CA HIS A 436 -6.62 2.64 -35.54
C HIS A 436 -7.07 3.80 -34.64
N VAL A 437 -7.73 3.53 -33.50
CA VAL A 437 -8.23 4.51 -32.53
C VAL A 437 -7.95 3.97 -31.12
N LEU A 438 -7.71 4.84 -30.13
CA LEU A 438 -7.73 4.37 -28.74
C LEU A 438 -9.18 4.03 -28.34
N ALA A 439 -9.38 2.88 -27.70
CA ALA A 439 -10.69 2.41 -27.26
C ALA A 439 -10.84 2.59 -25.74
N HIS A 440 -11.99 3.09 -25.29
CA HIS A 440 -12.36 3.20 -23.88
C HIS A 440 -13.74 2.58 -23.63
N SER A 441 -13.88 1.79 -22.57
CA SER A 441 -15.17 1.26 -22.13
C SER A 441 -15.66 2.02 -20.90
N SER A 442 -16.68 2.85 -21.07
CA SER A 442 -17.29 3.66 -20.02
C SER A 442 -18.31 2.86 -19.19
N GLU A 443 -17.87 2.28 -18.08
CA GLU A 443 -18.78 1.69 -17.09
C GLU A 443 -19.46 2.82 -16.29
N LYS A 444 -20.73 3.10 -16.58
CA LYS A 444 -21.50 4.21 -15.97
C LYS A 444 -21.91 3.94 -14.52
N GLN A 445 -20.92 3.89 -13.62
CA GLN A 445 -21.12 3.82 -12.18
C GLN A 445 -21.50 5.22 -11.61
N CYS A 446 -22.81 5.50 -11.50
CA CYS A 446 -23.34 6.77 -10.99
C CYS A 446 -23.04 7.00 -9.50
N ARG A 447 -21.84 7.49 -9.18
CA ARG A 447 -21.46 7.92 -7.83
C ARG A 447 -22.21 9.21 -7.46
N HIS A 448 -22.87 9.18 -6.30
CA HIS A 448 -23.80 10.22 -5.88
C HIS A 448 -23.06 11.48 -5.38
N GLY A 449 -23.56 12.66 -5.75
CA GLY A 449 -22.93 13.94 -5.44
C GLY A 449 -23.33 14.52 -4.08
N VAL A 450 -22.34 15.00 -3.33
CA VAL A 450 -22.52 15.83 -2.12
C VAL A 450 -21.50 16.99 -2.19
N PRO A 451 -21.90 18.27 -2.04
CA PRO A 451 -21.02 19.41 -2.29
C PRO A 451 -19.73 19.43 -1.46
N GLU A 452 -19.81 19.10 -0.17
CA GLU A 452 -18.68 19.14 0.78
C GLU A 452 -17.49 18.26 0.40
N LYS A 453 -17.69 17.26 -0.48
CA LYS A 453 -16.62 16.37 -0.94
C LYS A 453 -15.80 16.94 -2.10
N LEU A 454 -16.19 18.06 -2.71
CA LEU A 454 -15.51 18.59 -3.90
C LEU A 454 -14.01 18.83 -3.66
N VAL A 455 -13.65 19.43 -2.53
CA VAL A 455 -12.24 19.67 -2.13
C VAL A 455 -11.49 18.35 -1.91
N VAL A 456 -12.15 17.31 -1.37
CA VAL A 456 -11.54 15.98 -1.16
C VAL A 456 -11.22 15.31 -2.51
N TRP A 457 -12.11 15.42 -3.50
CA TRP A 457 -11.84 14.95 -4.87
C TRP A 457 -10.72 15.76 -5.52
N PHE A 458 -10.69 17.10 -5.36
CA PHE A 458 -9.59 17.93 -5.87
C PHE A 458 -8.24 17.51 -5.26
N ILE A 459 -8.14 17.35 -3.94
CA ILE A 459 -6.92 16.91 -3.26
C ILE A 459 -6.43 15.55 -3.80
N ALA A 460 -7.33 14.61 -4.06
CA ALA A 460 -6.98 13.30 -4.62
C ALA A 460 -6.40 13.35 -6.04
N MET A 461 -6.74 14.37 -6.84
CA MET A 461 -6.28 14.52 -8.23
C MET A 461 -5.19 15.59 -8.43
N ALA A 462 -4.92 16.42 -7.41
CA ALA A 462 -4.05 17.57 -7.53
C ALA A 462 -2.56 17.20 -7.65
N GLY A 463 -2.08 16.30 -6.80
CA GLY A 463 -0.66 15.93 -6.69
C GLY A 463 -0.26 15.53 -5.28
N ARG A 464 1.05 15.35 -5.04
CA ARG A 464 1.62 15.16 -3.70
C ARG A 464 1.69 16.51 -2.94
N PRO A 465 1.67 16.58 -1.61
CA PRO A 465 1.87 17.84 -0.88
C PRO A 465 3.18 18.56 -1.25
N ILE A 466 3.20 19.90 -1.26
CA ILE A 466 4.45 20.67 -1.44
C ILE A 466 5.45 20.34 -0.33
N GLY A 467 6.71 20.11 -0.70
CA GLY A 467 7.76 19.70 0.22
C GLY A 467 7.74 18.22 0.59
N SER A 468 7.02 17.38 -0.16
CA SER A 468 7.04 15.91 0.02
C SER A 468 8.45 15.33 -0.03
N PHE A 469 8.69 14.29 0.77
CA PHE A 469 9.95 13.54 0.76
C PHE A 469 10.13 12.75 -0.54
N GLU A 470 11.35 12.70 -1.08
CA GLU A 470 11.66 11.69 -2.10
C GLU A 470 12.00 10.38 -1.44
N VAL A 471 11.15 9.38 -1.71
CA VAL A 471 11.30 8.01 -1.24
C VAL A 471 12.23 7.21 -2.17
N ASP A 472 12.44 7.65 -3.41
CA ASP A 472 13.29 6.98 -4.40
C ASP A 472 14.78 7.00 -4.07
N GLU A 473 15.47 5.96 -4.55
CA GLU A 473 16.91 5.76 -4.37
C GLU A 473 17.66 6.12 -5.66
N VAL A 474 18.23 7.33 -5.72
CA VAL A 474 19.07 7.74 -6.86
C VAL A 474 20.45 7.10 -6.75
N SER A 475 20.53 5.79 -6.96
CA SER A 475 21.69 4.91 -6.75
C SER A 475 22.86 5.09 -7.72
N GLY A 476 23.06 6.31 -8.25
CA GLY A 476 24.00 6.61 -9.33
C GLY A 476 24.74 7.95 -9.24
N ALA A 477 24.90 8.54 -8.06
CA ALA A 477 25.69 9.77 -7.89
C ALA A 477 27.21 9.54 -7.91
N ASP A 478 27.68 8.47 -7.27
CA ASP A 478 29.09 8.35 -6.83
C ASP A 478 29.99 7.41 -7.66
N GLN A 479 29.50 6.76 -8.73
CA GLN A 479 30.36 5.94 -9.60
C GLN A 479 31.22 6.78 -10.55
N LYS A 480 32.41 7.19 -10.09
CA LYS A 480 33.50 7.64 -10.98
C LYS A 480 34.20 6.42 -11.58
N ILE A 481 34.16 6.31 -12.91
CA ILE A 481 34.95 5.34 -13.67
C ILE A 481 36.45 5.63 -13.44
N PRO A 482 37.30 4.64 -13.11
CA PRO A 482 38.75 4.84 -13.06
C PRO A 482 39.30 5.24 -14.43
N ASN A 483 40.15 6.27 -14.48
CA ASN A 483 40.77 6.74 -15.73
C ASN A 483 41.68 5.66 -16.35
N GLY A 484 41.18 4.90 -17.32
CA GLY A 484 41.97 3.90 -18.04
C GLY A 484 41.26 3.28 -19.23
N LYS A 485 41.85 3.45 -20.42
CA LYS A 485 41.51 2.84 -21.72
C LYS A 485 40.17 3.26 -22.37
N THR A 486 40.28 4.19 -23.30
CA THR A 486 39.28 4.45 -24.35
C THR A 486 39.23 3.30 -25.35
N ASN A 487 38.13 2.54 -25.39
CA ASN A 487 37.44 2.02 -26.59
C ASN A 487 36.43 0.93 -26.19
N GLY A 488 35.14 1.20 -26.38
CA GLY A 488 34.03 0.35 -25.96
C GLY A 488 32.85 1.18 -25.47
N SER A 489 31.62 0.69 -25.66
CA SER A 489 30.40 1.41 -25.28
C SER A 489 30.34 1.73 -23.79
N THR A 490 30.17 3.00 -23.44
CA THR A 490 29.88 3.43 -22.06
C THR A 490 28.62 2.71 -21.56
N PRO A 491 28.66 2.04 -20.38
CA PRO A 491 27.46 1.49 -19.78
C PRO A 491 26.41 2.60 -19.56
N ALA A 492 25.17 2.35 -19.95
CA ALA A 492 24.07 3.26 -19.63
C ALA A 492 23.87 3.27 -18.11
N LYS A 493 23.61 4.46 -17.55
CA LYS A 493 23.36 4.63 -16.11
C LYS A 493 22.04 3.94 -15.75
N GLU A 494 22.15 2.79 -15.10
CA GLU A 494 21.02 2.06 -14.53
C GLU A 494 20.43 2.84 -13.36
N ILE A 495 19.10 2.92 -13.31
CA ILE A 495 18.37 3.64 -12.24
C ILE A 495 17.41 2.64 -11.61
N ILE A 496 17.62 2.37 -10.32
CA ILE A 496 16.75 1.48 -9.55
C ILE A 496 15.67 2.32 -8.87
N ARG A 497 14.41 2.14 -9.28
CA ARG A 497 13.23 2.77 -8.65
C ARG A 497 12.49 1.73 -7.81
N THR A 498 12.09 2.07 -6.59
CA THR A 498 11.21 1.18 -5.81
C THR A 498 9.78 1.42 -6.26
N ILE A 499 9.09 0.39 -6.77
CA ILE A 499 7.68 0.53 -7.14
C ILE A 499 6.84 0.78 -5.87
N ARG A 500 5.79 1.60 -5.99
CA ARG A 500 4.89 1.95 -4.88
C ARG A 500 3.44 1.76 -5.31
N TYR A 501 2.58 1.54 -4.33
CA TYR A 501 1.17 1.82 -4.50
C TYR A 501 0.98 3.27 -4.95
N THR A 502 0.24 3.45 -6.04
CA THR A 502 -0.23 4.75 -6.52
C THR A 502 -1.72 4.59 -6.84
N PRO A 503 -2.59 5.54 -6.46
CA PRO A 503 -3.99 5.53 -6.88
C PRO A 503 -4.12 5.46 -8.41
N VAL A 504 -5.22 4.86 -8.89
CA VAL A 504 -5.49 4.75 -10.34
C VAL A 504 -5.49 6.14 -10.98
N HIS A 505 -4.74 6.30 -12.07
CA HIS A 505 -4.61 7.58 -12.78
C HIS A 505 -5.98 8.10 -13.24
N ALA A 506 -6.29 9.35 -12.91
CA ALA A 506 -7.58 9.95 -13.22
C ALA A 506 -7.59 10.75 -14.52
N LEU A 507 -8.76 10.78 -15.17
CA LEU A 507 -9.18 11.79 -16.14
C LEU A 507 -10.22 12.68 -15.47
N PHE A 508 -9.83 13.90 -15.10
CA PHE A 508 -10.70 14.84 -14.40
C PHE A 508 -11.41 15.74 -15.40
N MET A 509 -12.68 15.46 -15.65
CA MET A 509 -13.54 16.26 -16.51
C MET A 509 -14.09 17.46 -15.71
N ASP A 510 -14.02 18.68 -16.25
CA ASP A 510 -14.70 19.84 -15.67
C ASP A 510 -16.23 19.78 -15.87
N CYS A 511 -16.66 19.16 -16.97
CA CYS A 511 -18.02 18.70 -17.24
C CYS A 511 -18.00 17.49 -18.21
N THR A 512 -18.69 16.40 -17.89
CA THR A 512 -18.91 15.29 -18.84
C THR A 512 -20.08 15.55 -19.77
N HIS A 513 -20.23 14.73 -20.81
CA HIS A 513 -21.40 14.76 -21.71
C HIS A 513 -22.71 14.26 -21.08
N ASP A 514 -22.67 13.75 -19.84
CA ASP A 514 -23.85 13.38 -19.03
C ASP A 514 -24.15 14.40 -17.92
N ASN A 515 -23.31 15.42 -17.74
CA ASN A 515 -23.47 16.37 -16.64
C ASN A 515 -24.38 17.55 -17.01
N GLU A 516 -25.17 17.99 -16.03
CA GLU A 516 -25.79 19.31 -16.08
C GLU A 516 -24.71 20.40 -16.11
N VAL A 517 -24.78 21.27 -17.11
CA VAL A 517 -23.86 22.38 -17.30
C VAL A 517 -23.97 23.41 -16.16
N PRO A 518 -22.93 24.25 -15.91
CA PRO A 518 -22.96 25.25 -14.82
C PRO A 518 -24.21 26.14 -14.83
N ALA A 519 -24.71 26.51 -16.02
CA ALA A 519 -25.95 27.30 -16.17
C ALA A 519 -27.25 26.64 -15.64
N GLN A 520 -27.24 25.33 -15.37
CA GLN A 520 -28.34 24.62 -14.70
C GLN A 520 -28.11 24.42 -13.19
N LYS A 521 -26.85 24.22 -12.78
CA LYS A 521 -26.50 23.62 -11.48
C LYS A 521 -25.76 24.58 -10.53
N ARG A 522 -25.23 25.68 -11.07
CA ARG A 522 -24.47 26.74 -10.38
C ARG A 522 -24.85 28.07 -11.05
N ASP A 523 -23.98 29.07 -10.99
CA ASP A 523 -24.00 30.18 -11.94
C ASP A 523 -23.25 29.79 -13.23
N ALA A 524 -23.70 30.28 -14.39
CA ALA A 524 -22.98 30.10 -15.67
C ALA A 524 -21.57 30.70 -15.64
N ARG A 525 -21.34 31.73 -14.81
CA ARG A 525 -20.03 32.36 -14.57
C ARG A 525 -19.01 31.41 -13.92
N ASP A 526 -19.45 30.35 -13.24
CA ASP A 526 -18.56 29.38 -12.57
C ASP A 526 -17.73 28.53 -13.55
N THR A 527 -18.13 28.51 -14.82
CA THR A 527 -17.41 27.78 -15.88
C THR A 527 -15.91 28.15 -15.93
N LEU A 528 -15.56 29.42 -15.72
CA LEU A 528 -14.17 29.90 -15.73
C LEU A 528 -13.34 29.40 -14.52
N PRO A 529 -13.71 29.67 -13.25
CA PRO A 529 -12.99 29.16 -12.09
C PRO A 529 -12.96 27.62 -12.03
N ASN A 530 -14.08 26.94 -12.32
CA ASN A 530 -14.13 25.46 -12.34
C ASN A 530 -13.16 24.88 -13.40
N ALA A 531 -13.11 25.47 -14.61
CA ALA A 531 -12.16 25.05 -15.66
C ALA A 531 -10.69 25.29 -15.29
N ALA A 532 -10.40 26.38 -14.56
CA ALA A 532 -9.04 26.70 -14.12
C ALA A 532 -8.56 25.77 -13.00
N LEU A 533 -9.42 25.48 -12.02
CA LEU A 533 -9.12 24.54 -10.93
C LEU A 533 -8.81 23.14 -11.45
N VAL A 534 -9.60 22.63 -12.40
CA VAL A 534 -9.33 21.33 -13.05
C VAL A 534 -8.03 21.36 -13.83
N ALA A 535 -7.74 22.42 -14.58
CA ALA A 535 -6.48 22.54 -15.33
C ALA A 535 -5.22 22.55 -14.43
N MET A 536 -5.34 22.99 -13.18
CA MET A 536 -4.23 22.93 -12.22
C MET A 536 -3.93 21.52 -11.73
N CYS A 537 -4.82 20.52 -11.82
CA CYS A 537 -4.62 19.18 -11.29
C CYS A 537 -3.53 18.37 -12.03
N SER A 538 -2.74 17.57 -11.31
CA SER A 538 -1.72 16.66 -11.85
C SER A 538 -2.29 15.30 -12.30
N SER A 539 -3.49 15.33 -12.87
CA SER A 539 -4.18 14.22 -13.54
C SER A 539 -4.22 14.46 -15.06
N ALA A 540 -4.78 13.54 -15.84
CA ALA A 540 -5.34 13.96 -17.13
C ALA A 540 -6.56 14.87 -16.88
N ILE A 541 -6.88 15.77 -17.81
CA ILE A 541 -8.05 16.65 -17.73
C ILE A 541 -8.94 16.53 -18.96
N GLY A 542 -10.18 16.98 -18.88
CA GLY A 542 -11.01 17.15 -20.06
C GLY A 542 -12.23 18.05 -19.87
N SER A 543 -12.94 18.26 -20.98
CA SER A 543 -14.15 19.08 -21.11
C SER A 543 -15.08 18.46 -22.15
N VAL A 544 -16.34 18.89 -22.20
CA VAL A 544 -17.29 18.55 -23.26
C VAL A 544 -17.58 19.77 -24.12
N MET A 545 -17.75 19.56 -25.43
CA MET A 545 -18.27 20.61 -26.32
C MET A 545 -19.59 21.19 -25.76
N GLY A 546 -19.70 22.51 -25.73
CA GLY A 546 -20.80 23.22 -25.07
C GLY A 546 -20.50 23.71 -23.66
N TYR A 547 -19.55 23.09 -22.92
CA TYR A 547 -19.08 23.63 -21.65
C TYR A 547 -18.20 24.87 -21.87
N ASP A 548 -17.15 24.75 -22.68
CA ASP A 548 -16.26 25.87 -23.04
C ASP A 548 -17.04 27.05 -23.66
N GLU A 549 -18.12 26.74 -24.40
CA GLU A 549 -19.03 27.69 -25.06
C GLU A 549 -20.13 28.29 -24.18
N ILE A 550 -20.30 27.86 -22.91
CA ILE A 550 -21.36 28.33 -21.99
C ILE A 550 -22.79 27.98 -22.47
N TYR A 551 -23.07 26.71 -22.74
CA TYR A 551 -24.42 26.27 -23.13
C TYR A 551 -25.42 26.41 -21.97
N PRO A 552 -26.68 26.81 -22.22
CA PRO A 552 -27.68 27.06 -21.17
C PRO A 552 -28.25 25.78 -20.54
N LYS A 553 -28.19 24.64 -21.23
CA LYS A 553 -28.72 23.35 -20.77
C LYS A 553 -27.99 22.18 -21.45
N LEU A 554 -27.88 21.06 -20.73
CA LEU A 554 -27.47 19.76 -21.24
C LEU A 554 -28.41 19.34 -22.37
N PHE A 555 -27.94 19.54 -23.60
CA PHE A 555 -28.61 19.11 -24.82
C PHE A 555 -27.57 18.67 -25.85
N LYS A 556 -28.10 17.95 -26.84
CA LYS A 556 -27.49 17.65 -28.15
C LYS A 556 -26.74 18.91 -28.64
N ILE A 557 -25.46 18.76 -29.02
CA ILE A 557 -24.46 19.86 -29.02
C ILE A 557 -24.19 20.40 -30.44
N GLY A 558 -23.68 21.62 -30.59
CA GLY A 558 -23.10 22.15 -31.84
C GLY A 558 -21.80 22.93 -31.57
N ALA A 559 -21.29 23.67 -32.57
CA ALA A 559 -20.18 24.62 -32.35
C ALA A 559 -20.69 26.07 -32.42
N GLY A 560 -20.50 26.80 -31.32
CA GLY A 560 -20.69 28.24 -31.24
C GLY A 560 -19.35 28.97 -31.11
N GLU A 561 -19.36 30.27 -31.41
CA GLU A 561 -18.26 31.19 -31.16
C GLU A 561 -18.63 32.04 -29.93
N GLY A 562 -17.88 31.91 -28.83
CA GLY A 562 -18.20 32.50 -27.51
C GLY A 562 -17.49 31.79 -26.35
N GLY A 563 -17.80 32.19 -25.12
CA GLY A 563 -17.36 31.52 -23.89
C GLY A 563 -15.88 31.65 -23.50
N ILE A 564 -15.35 30.65 -22.79
CA ILE A 564 -14.01 30.69 -22.15
C ILE A 564 -12.86 30.20 -23.04
N GLY A 565 -13.13 29.78 -24.27
CA GLY A 565 -12.15 29.08 -25.14
C GLY A 565 -10.78 29.78 -25.28
N GLY A 566 -10.75 31.11 -25.28
CA GLY A 566 -9.50 31.89 -25.33
C GLY A 566 -8.62 31.74 -24.09
N ILE A 567 -9.21 31.66 -22.89
CA ILE A 567 -8.47 31.38 -21.64
C ILE A 567 -8.24 29.88 -21.47
N LYS A 568 -9.18 29.04 -21.90
CA LYS A 568 -9.02 27.58 -21.88
C LYS A 568 -7.79 27.14 -22.67
N LYS A 569 -7.43 27.85 -23.76
CA LYS A 569 -6.14 27.72 -24.46
C LYS A 569 -4.93 27.88 -23.52
N LEU A 570 -4.86 28.99 -22.79
CA LEU A 570 -3.77 29.28 -21.86
C LEU A 570 -3.69 28.23 -20.75
N LEU A 571 -4.84 27.87 -20.17
CA LEU A 571 -4.95 26.85 -19.14
C LEU A 571 -4.49 25.46 -19.63
N ASN A 572 -4.96 25.03 -20.81
CA ASN A 572 -4.56 23.76 -21.42
C ASN A 572 -3.08 23.72 -21.82
N GLN A 573 -2.50 24.85 -22.25
CA GLN A 573 -1.07 24.97 -22.55
C GLN A 573 -0.23 24.87 -21.27
N ILE A 574 -0.57 25.61 -20.22
CA ILE A 574 0.11 25.57 -18.91
C ILE A 574 -0.03 24.17 -18.29
N HIS A 575 -1.22 23.56 -18.33
CA HIS A 575 -1.44 22.17 -17.93
C HIS A 575 -0.54 21.19 -18.71
N SER A 576 -0.51 21.30 -20.05
CA SER A 576 0.31 20.44 -20.91
C SER A 576 1.80 20.58 -20.63
N ILE A 577 2.28 21.77 -20.26
CA ILE A 577 3.66 22.01 -19.83
C ILE A 577 3.91 21.36 -18.47
N MET A 578 3.09 21.69 -17.46
CA MET A 578 3.18 21.12 -16.11
C MET A 578 3.17 19.58 -16.10
N GLY A 579 2.34 18.95 -16.94
CA GLY A 579 2.26 17.50 -17.08
C GLY A 579 3.44 16.86 -17.84
N LYS A 580 4.05 17.57 -18.80
CA LYS A 580 5.25 17.10 -19.53
C LYS A 580 6.52 17.23 -18.70
N ASP A 581 6.62 18.33 -17.97
CA ASP A 581 7.78 18.69 -17.15
C ASP A 581 7.73 18.10 -15.73
N GLY A 582 6.68 17.34 -15.36
CA GLY A 582 6.63 16.62 -14.08
C GLY A 582 6.29 17.47 -12.85
N TYR A 583 5.53 18.57 -13.03
CA TYR A 583 5.01 19.35 -11.91
C TYR A 583 3.95 18.52 -11.17
N ALA A 584 4.33 17.92 -10.04
CA ALA A 584 3.55 16.90 -9.33
C ALA A 584 3.43 17.14 -7.81
N GLU A 585 3.91 18.29 -7.31
CA GLU A 585 3.65 18.77 -5.95
C GLU A 585 2.57 19.87 -5.99
N THR A 586 1.64 19.86 -5.04
CA THR A 586 0.51 20.79 -4.95
C THR A 586 0.13 21.15 -3.52
N TYR A 587 -0.38 22.37 -3.34
CA TYR A 587 -1.07 22.84 -2.15
C TYR A 587 -2.42 23.43 -2.58
N ILE A 588 -3.48 23.09 -1.85
CA ILE A 588 -4.85 23.60 -2.06
C ILE A 588 -5.33 24.22 -0.77
N HIS A 589 -5.95 25.40 -0.87
CA HIS A 589 -6.65 26.04 0.23
C HIS A 589 -8.05 26.49 -0.23
N HIS A 590 -9.01 26.48 0.69
CA HIS A 590 -10.41 26.83 0.45
C HIS A 590 -10.89 27.77 1.56
N GLU A 591 -11.35 28.95 1.17
CA GLU A 591 -11.81 30.04 2.04
C GLU A 591 -13.14 30.58 1.48
N ASP A 592 -14.26 30.16 2.08
CA ASP A 592 -15.65 30.47 1.73
C ASP A 592 -16.05 30.34 0.25
N GLN A 593 -15.74 31.34 -0.58
CA GLN A 593 -16.08 31.40 -2.01
C GLN A 593 -14.85 31.17 -2.91
N TYR A 594 -13.66 31.15 -2.31
CA TYR A 594 -12.37 31.08 -2.99
C TYR A 594 -11.72 29.70 -2.82
N ILE A 595 -11.15 29.20 -3.92
CA ILE A 595 -10.19 28.09 -3.90
C ILE A 595 -8.88 28.62 -4.47
N THR A 596 -7.78 28.38 -3.75
CA THR A 596 -6.43 28.63 -4.28
C THR A 596 -5.69 27.33 -4.50
N VAL A 597 -4.89 27.27 -5.56
CA VAL A 597 -4.11 26.09 -5.94
C VAL A 597 -2.70 26.54 -6.32
N HIS A 598 -1.70 26.07 -5.57
CA HIS A 598 -0.29 26.18 -5.93
C HIS A 598 0.17 24.82 -6.48
N ARG A 599 0.70 24.77 -7.70
CA ARG A 599 1.30 23.56 -8.29
C ARG A 599 2.75 23.82 -8.65
N VAL A 600 3.67 22.99 -8.16
CA VAL A 600 5.12 23.18 -8.29
C VAL A 600 5.83 21.94 -8.82
N HIS A 601 6.99 22.16 -9.41
CA HIS A 601 7.94 21.14 -9.84
C HIS A 601 8.78 20.66 -8.63
N PRO A 602 8.84 19.34 -8.34
CA PRO A 602 9.54 18.81 -7.17
C PRO A 602 11.03 19.18 -7.09
N GLU A 603 11.77 19.21 -8.21
CA GLU A 603 13.19 19.61 -8.19
C GLU A 603 13.39 21.13 -8.36
N SER A 604 12.95 21.71 -9.48
CA SER A 604 13.25 23.12 -9.84
C SER A 604 12.48 24.19 -9.05
N ARG A 605 11.47 23.80 -8.26
CA ARG A 605 10.59 24.69 -7.46
C ARG A 605 9.92 25.84 -8.22
N LYS A 606 9.92 25.80 -9.55
CA LYS A 606 9.01 26.59 -10.38
C LYS A 606 7.59 26.06 -10.22
N GLY A 607 6.60 26.92 -10.40
CA GLY A 607 5.21 26.54 -10.25
C GLY A 607 4.23 27.61 -10.73
N TYR A 608 2.96 27.27 -10.71
CA TYR A 608 1.87 28.19 -11.00
C TYR A 608 0.96 28.30 -9.78
N PHE A 609 0.55 29.52 -9.45
CA PHE A 609 -0.43 29.80 -8.40
C PHE A 609 -1.71 30.34 -9.03
N LEU A 610 -2.84 29.76 -8.65
CA LEU A 610 -4.18 30.14 -9.07
C LEU A 610 -4.98 30.61 -7.86
N ILE A 611 -5.65 31.75 -7.99
CA ILE A 611 -6.78 32.16 -7.15
C ILE A 611 -8.04 32.03 -8.02
N ALA A 612 -9.05 31.28 -7.56
CA ALA A 612 -10.32 31.10 -8.25
C ALA A 612 -11.49 31.47 -7.33
N HIS A 613 -12.27 32.49 -7.70
CA HIS A 613 -13.50 32.88 -7.01
C HIS A 613 -14.69 32.18 -7.67
N THR A 614 -15.18 31.12 -7.01
CA THR A 614 -16.28 30.28 -7.50
C THR A 614 -17.61 31.02 -7.49
N ALA A 615 -18.56 30.59 -8.33
CA ALA A 615 -19.89 31.20 -8.45
C ALA A 615 -21.00 30.18 -8.21
N PHE A 616 -21.23 29.85 -6.94
CA PHE A 616 -22.38 29.07 -6.50
C PHE A 616 -23.62 29.98 -6.28
N PRO A 617 -24.85 29.43 -6.36
CA PRO A 617 -26.06 30.22 -6.18
C PRO A 617 -26.13 30.87 -4.79
N GLY A 618 -26.57 32.13 -4.73
CA GLY A 618 -26.60 32.94 -3.51
C GLY A 618 -25.38 33.82 -3.29
N TYR A 619 -24.28 33.60 -4.02
CA TYR A 619 -23.12 34.51 -3.99
C TYR A 619 -23.43 35.79 -4.78
N GLY A 620 -23.10 36.94 -4.21
CA GLY A 620 -23.37 38.27 -4.79
C GLY A 620 -22.37 38.68 -5.87
N ASN A 621 -22.11 39.98 -5.99
CA ASN A 621 -21.11 40.53 -6.92
C ASN A 621 -19.93 41.24 -6.21
N GLY A 622 -19.73 40.96 -4.91
CA GLY A 622 -18.59 41.46 -4.13
C GLY A 622 -17.34 40.59 -4.26
N ASN A 623 -16.29 40.89 -3.49
CA ASN A 623 -15.00 40.18 -3.46
C ASN A 623 -14.88 39.11 -2.35
N GLY A 624 -16.00 38.63 -1.80
CA GLY A 624 -16.08 37.53 -0.83
C GLY A 624 -15.37 37.70 0.53
N GLY A 625 -14.54 38.75 0.73
CA GLY A 625 -13.75 38.95 1.95
C GLY A 625 -12.37 38.25 1.96
N PHE A 626 -11.87 37.81 0.80
CA PHE A 626 -10.63 37.04 0.65
C PHE A 626 -9.41 37.61 1.38
N ASN A 627 -8.76 36.79 2.21
CA ASN A 627 -7.58 37.20 2.97
C ASN A 627 -6.31 37.28 2.09
N PRO A 628 -5.32 38.12 2.44
CA PRO A 628 -4.03 38.13 1.74
C PRO A 628 -3.32 36.78 1.83
N VAL A 629 -2.84 36.26 0.71
CA VAL A 629 -2.06 35.02 0.64
C VAL A 629 -0.58 35.36 0.79
N HIS A 630 0.09 34.67 1.71
CA HIS A 630 1.50 34.82 2.02
C HIS A 630 2.32 33.66 1.43
N LEU A 631 3.17 33.97 0.44
CA LEU A 631 4.06 33.01 -0.22
C LEU A 631 5.49 33.20 0.26
N GLY A 632 5.78 32.69 1.47
CA GLY A 632 7.09 32.79 2.12
C GLY A 632 8.23 32.21 1.27
N GLY A 633 9.36 32.94 1.20
CA GLY A 633 10.54 32.54 0.45
C GLY A 633 10.37 32.46 -1.08
N THR A 634 9.20 32.87 -1.59
CA THR A 634 8.76 32.63 -2.96
C THR A 634 8.50 33.97 -3.65
N LYS A 635 8.89 34.08 -4.92
CA LYS A 635 8.50 35.18 -5.82
C LYS A 635 7.35 34.74 -6.70
N ALA A 636 6.48 35.68 -7.04
CA ALA A 636 5.44 35.50 -8.05
C ALA A 636 5.53 36.57 -9.15
N SER A 637 4.98 36.23 -10.33
CA SER A 637 4.80 37.12 -11.47
C SER A 637 3.36 36.97 -11.97
N HIS A 638 2.63 38.07 -12.13
CA HIS A 638 1.23 38.05 -12.54
C HIS A 638 1.11 37.78 -14.05
N ILE A 639 0.54 36.63 -14.41
CA ILE A 639 0.28 36.26 -15.81
C ILE A 639 -0.98 36.96 -16.31
N GLY A 640 -2.01 37.03 -15.44
CA GLY A 640 -3.23 37.77 -15.72
C GLY A 640 -4.36 37.45 -14.77
N SER A 641 -5.43 38.23 -14.88
CA SER A 641 -6.67 38.06 -14.12
C SER A 641 -7.86 38.36 -15.01
N TRP A 642 -8.89 37.54 -14.88
CA TRP A 642 -10.02 37.49 -15.81
C TRP A 642 -11.31 37.22 -15.05
N MET A 643 -12.40 37.85 -15.49
CA MET A 643 -13.76 37.53 -15.05
C MET A 643 -14.61 37.09 -16.25
N LEU A 644 -15.49 36.10 -16.03
CA LEU A 644 -16.48 35.68 -17.02
C LEU A 644 -17.80 36.45 -16.79
N GLU A 645 -18.19 37.24 -17.77
CA GLU A 645 -19.50 37.89 -17.88
C GLU A 645 -20.42 37.00 -18.73
N VAL A 646 -21.63 36.68 -18.25
CA VAL A 646 -22.63 35.89 -19.00
C VAL A 646 -23.99 36.57 -18.88
N ASP A 647 -24.67 36.73 -20.01
CA ASP A 647 -26.09 37.11 -20.04
C ASP A 647 -26.93 35.87 -19.74
N THR A 648 -27.51 35.86 -18.54
CA THR A 648 -28.40 34.81 -18.03
C THR A 648 -29.86 35.29 -17.95
N SER A 649 -30.22 36.35 -18.69
CA SER A 649 -31.63 36.77 -18.86
C SER A 649 -32.48 35.67 -19.50
N ASP A 650 -33.78 35.68 -19.23
CA ASP A 650 -34.70 34.70 -19.80
C ASP A 650 -34.93 34.97 -21.30
N GLU A 651 -34.79 36.21 -21.73
CA GLU A 651 -34.69 36.63 -23.13
C GLU A 651 -33.49 35.97 -23.83
N ALA A 652 -32.28 36.03 -23.25
CA ALA A 652 -31.08 35.41 -23.82
C ALA A 652 -31.16 33.88 -23.83
N LYS A 653 -31.61 33.26 -22.73
CA LYS A 653 -31.86 31.80 -22.68
C LYS A 653 -32.84 31.38 -23.77
N LYS A 654 -33.96 32.08 -23.91
CA LYS A 654 -34.99 31.77 -24.90
C LYS A 654 -34.48 31.95 -26.33
N ALA A 655 -33.80 33.06 -26.62
CA ALA A 655 -33.24 33.32 -27.95
C ALA A 655 -32.22 32.26 -28.39
N VAL A 656 -31.47 31.68 -27.45
CA VAL A 656 -30.55 30.55 -27.71
C VAL A 656 -31.30 29.23 -27.87
N LEU A 657 -32.32 28.96 -27.05
CA LEU A 657 -33.09 27.71 -27.09
C LEU A 657 -34.07 27.62 -28.28
N ASP A 658 -34.50 28.75 -28.84
CA ASP A 658 -35.39 28.81 -30.01
C ASP A 658 -34.64 28.64 -31.36
N ASP A 659 -33.30 28.64 -31.40
CA ASP A 659 -32.53 28.36 -32.64
C ASP A 659 -32.55 26.86 -32.99
N LYS A 660 -33.55 26.48 -33.78
CA LYS A 660 -33.75 25.11 -34.28
C LYS A 660 -32.72 24.65 -35.31
N LYS A 661 -31.72 25.47 -35.67
CA LYS A 661 -30.72 25.17 -36.72
C LYS A 661 -29.30 25.08 -36.17
N TYR A 662 -28.93 25.94 -35.23
CA TYR A 662 -27.61 25.96 -34.60
C TYR A 662 -27.71 26.03 -33.09
N LEU A 663 -27.00 25.13 -32.43
CA LEU A 663 -26.86 25.15 -30.98
C LEU A 663 -25.73 26.12 -30.60
N ARG A 664 -25.97 26.94 -29.57
CA ARG A 664 -25.12 28.07 -29.20
C ARG A 664 -24.98 28.17 -27.68
N GLY A 665 -23.93 28.87 -27.27
CA GLY A 665 -23.78 29.34 -25.90
C GLY A 665 -24.68 30.52 -25.57
N LEU A 666 -24.82 30.81 -24.28
CA LEU A 666 -25.31 32.10 -23.80
C LEU A 666 -24.35 33.23 -24.22
N PRO A 667 -24.86 34.45 -24.50
CA PRO A 667 -24.02 35.61 -24.76
C PRO A 667 -23.04 35.83 -23.61
N SER A 668 -21.74 35.71 -23.89
CA SER A 668 -20.72 35.61 -22.86
C SER A 668 -19.42 36.28 -23.32
N LYS A 669 -18.68 36.82 -22.35
CA LYS A 669 -17.46 37.58 -22.58
C LYS A 669 -16.49 37.36 -21.42
N VAL A 670 -15.23 37.08 -21.73
CA VAL A 670 -14.16 37.17 -20.74
C VAL A 670 -13.55 38.57 -20.78
N SER A 671 -13.44 39.21 -19.61
CA SER A 671 -12.89 40.55 -19.46
C SER A 671 -11.65 40.52 -18.55
N ASN A 672 -10.60 41.24 -18.96
CA ASN A 672 -9.40 41.46 -18.13
C ASN A 672 -9.75 42.26 -16.87
N LEU A 673 -9.15 41.89 -15.73
CA LEU A 673 -9.49 42.42 -14.42
C LEU A 673 -8.23 42.91 -13.69
N PRO A 674 -8.06 44.22 -13.39
CA PRO A 674 -6.92 44.75 -12.63
C PRO A 674 -7.03 44.49 -11.11
N GLY A 675 -7.72 43.42 -10.71
CA GLY A 675 -8.25 43.18 -9.36
C GLY A 675 -7.24 42.65 -8.34
N ILE A 676 -5.94 42.74 -8.60
CA ILE A 676 -4.86 42.18 -7.77
C ILE A 676 -3.91 43.28 -7.27
N ARG A 677 -3.36 43.08 -6.06
CA ARG A 677 -2.19 43.79 -5.52
C ARG A 677 -1.18 42.73 -5.07
N MET A 678 0.07 42.89 -5.47
CA MET A 678 1.15 41.94 -5.19
C MET A 678 2.36 42.74 -4.69
N GLU A 679 2.92 42.33 -3.55
CA GLU A 679 4.06 43.01 -2.91
C GLU A 679 5.10 41.97 -2.51
N TYR A 680 6.39 42.28 -2.72
CA TYR A 680 7.50 41.42 -2.31
C TYR A 680 8.35 42.15 -1.28
N LYS A 681 8.42 41.61 -0.07
CA LYS A 681 9.14 42.22 1.06
C LYS A 681 9.73 41.14 1.95
N ASP A 682 10.92 41.38 2.50
CA ASP A 682 11.63 40.52 3.47
C ASP A 682 11.76 39.02 3.08
N GLY A 683 11.67 38.69 1.79
CA GLY A 683 11.76 37.34 1.24
C GLY A 683 10.42 36.68 0.88
N GLU A 684 9.30 37.33 1.17
CA GLU A 684 7.94 36.82 0.94
C GLU A 684 7.21 37.62 -0.15
N THR A 685 6.36 36.95 -0.94
CA THR A 685 5.33 37.63 -1.74
C THR A 685 3.97 37.58 -1.04
N THR A 686 3.38 38.74 -0.79
CA THR A 686 1.98 38.87 -0.37
C THR A 686 1.10 39.16 -1.59
N ILE A 687 0.05 38.36 -1.82
CA ILE A 687 -0.94 38.55 -2.88
C ILE A 687 -2.28 38.86 -2.25
N SER A 688 -2.90 39.99 -2.63
CA SER A 688 -4.20 40.42 -2.14
C SER A 688 -5.14 40.78 -3.30
N VAL A 689 -6.44 40.57 -3.05
CA VAL A 689 -7.53 40.82 -4.01
C VAL A 689 -8.19 42.17 -3.69
N ARG A 690 -8.48 42.96 -4.73
CA ARG A 690 -9.14 44.26 -4.60
C ARG A 690 -10.67 44.11 -4.57
N ASP A 691 -11.35 45.16 -4.13
CA ASP A 691 -12.82 45.25 -3.98
C ASP A 691 -13.62 44.77 -5.21
N LYS A 692 -13.05 44.90 -6.42
CA LYS A 692 -13.63 44.41 -7.68
C LYS A 692 -12.98 43.09 -8.11
N PHE A 693 -13.46 41.99 -7.55
CA PHE A 693 -13.14 40.61 -7.97
C PHE A 693 -14.36 39.70 -7.78
N PRO A 694 -15.40 39.79 -8.63
CA PRO A 694 -16.68 39.11 -8.42
C PRO A 694 -16.58 37.58 -8.62
N PRO A 695 -17.58 36.79 -8.16
CA PRO A 695 -17.71 35.39 -8.50
C PRO A 695 -17.64 35.14 -10.01
N GLY A 696 -16.95 34.06 -10.42
CA GLY A 696 -16.61 33.79 -11.82
C GLY A 696 -15.29 34.43 -12.27
N SER A 697 -14.41 34.78 -11.33
CA SER A 697 -13.10 35.40 -11.60
C SER A 697 -11.94 34.49 -11.23
N ILE A 698 -10.83 34.63 -11.96
CA ILE A 698 -9.55 33.96 -11.68
C ILE A 698 -8.37 34.94 -11.72
N ALA A 699 -7.30 34.61 -11.00
CA ALA A 699 -5.98 35.24 -11.11
C ALA A 699 -4.90 34.15 -11.17
N LEU A 700 -4.00 34.25 -12.14
CA LEU A 700 -2.95 33.27 -12.39
C LEU A 700 -1.56 33.91 -12.33
N PHE A 701 -0.63 33.21 -11.70
CA PHE A 701 0.74 33.68 -11.46
C PHE A 701 1.75 32.57 -11.79
N GLU A 702 2.88 32.94 -12.38
CA GLU A 702 4.09 32.12 -12.33
C GLU A 702 4.74 32.33 -10.96
N THR A 703 5.33 31.28 -10.38
CA THR A 703 5.97 31.32 -9.06
C THR A 703 7.29 30.56 -9.07
N TRP A 704 8.26 31.03 -8.29
CA TRP A 704 9.54 30.36 -8.14
C TRP A 704 10.20 30.76 -6.81
N ILE A 705 11.05 29.88 -6.28
CA ILE A 705 11.84 30.13 -5.06
C ILE A 705 13.24 30.56 -5.50
N PRO A 706 13.68 31.81 -5.30
CA PRO A 706 14.97 32.29 -5.83
C PRO A 706 16.18 31.51 -5.32
N ALA A 707 16.16 31.08 -4.05
CA ALA A 707 17.20 30.21 -3.49
C ALA A 707 17.27 28.82 -4.17
N ALA A 708 16.19 28.41 -4.83
CA ALA A 708 16.03 27.13 -5.52
C ALA A 708 16.13 27.24 -7.06
N GLU A 709 16.51 28.39 -7.64
CA GLU A 709 16.83 28.50 -9.07
C GLU A 709 18.01 27.60 -9.50
N HIS A 710 18.75 27.05 -8.53
CA HIS A 710 19.79 26.04 -8.70
C HIS A 710 19.46 24.70 -8.01
N ALA A 711 18.21 24.44 -7.61
CA ALA A 711 17.84 23.29 -6.78
C ALA A 711 17.98 21.92 -7.45
N THR A 712 17.91 21.83 -8.78
CA THR A 712 18.30 20.60 -9.51
C THR A 712 19.77 20.21 -9.23
N GLY A 713 20.62 21.22 -8.98
CA GLY A 713 21.96 21.03 -8.44
C GLY A 713 21.98 20.75 -6.94
N LEU A 714 21.04 21.29 -6.15
CA LEU A 714 20.94 21.06 -4.70
C LEU A 714 20.56 19.61 -4.36
N ASP A 715 19.49 19.05 -4.93
CA ASP A 715 19.10 17.63 -4.71
C ASP A 715 20.25 16.68 -5.11
N THR A 716 21.02 17.02 -6.15
CA THR A 716 22.27 16.32 -6.54
C THR A 716 23.42 16.54 -5.53
N PHE A 717 23.61 17.75 -5.02
CA PHE A 717 24.68 18.12 -4.09
C PHE A 717 24.50 17.53 -2.69
N VAL A 718 23.25 17.42 -2.21
CA VAL A 718 22.95 16.78 -0.92
C VAL A 718 23.01 15.25 -0.97
N THR A 719 22.90 14.65 -2.15
CA THR A 719 22.95 13.18 -2.33
C THR A 719 24.32 12.64 -2.77
N SER A 720 25.29 13.49 -3.12
CA SER A 720 26.58 13.08 -3.70
C SER A 720 27.80 13.27 -2.79
N GLY A 721 28.84 12.47 -3.04
CA GLY A 721 30.13 12.52 -2.36
C GLY A 721 30.17 11.92 -0.95
N ALA A 722 29.03 11.47 -0.42
CA ALA A 722 28.95 10.94 0.93
C ALA A 722 29.78 9.65 1.08
N ARG A 723 29.76 8.75 0.09
CA ARG A 723 30.61 7.54 0.10
C ARG A 723 32.09 7.89 0.17
N ALA A 724 32.52 8.95 -0.50
CA ALA A 724 33.90 9.43 -0.44
C ALA A 724 34.23 10.04 0.94
N ALA A 725 33.37 10.88 1.49
CA ALA A 725 33.58 11.51 2.80
C ALA A 725 33.65 10.49 3.96
N PHE A 726 32.91 9.37 3.86
CA PHE A 726 32.89 8.31 4.87
C PHE A 726 33.88 7.17 4.55
N SER A 727 34.61 7.23 3.42
CA SER A 727 35.43 6.11 2.90
C SER A 727 36.64 5.72 3.76
N GLU A 728 37.09 6.60 4.65
CA GLU A 728 38.27 6.38 5.51
C GLU A 728 37.92 5.87 6.92
N LEU A 729 36.64 5.95 7.31
CA LEU A 729 36.19 5.58 8.66
C LEU A 729 36.38 4.09 8.95
N ASP A 730 36.70 3.70 10.18
CA ASP A 730 36.62 2.30 10.62
C ASP A 730 35.36 2.03 11.47
N LEU A 731 35.20 0.79 11.95
CA LEU A 731 34.03 0.36 12.71
C LEU A 731 33.92 1.01 14.11
N VAL A 732 34.96 1.69 14.59
CA VAL A 732 34.97 2.45 15.86
C VAL A 732 34.63 3.91 15.62
N ASP A 733 35.09 4.51 14.52
CA ASP A 733 34.57 5.80 14.05
C ASP A 733 33.04 5.72 13.83
N LEU A 734 32.58 4.62 13.20
CA LEU A 734 31.18 4.41 12.84
C LEU A 734 30.27 4.17 14.05
N ASN A 735 30.79 3.66 15.17
CA ASN A 735 30.08 3.64 16.46
C ASN A 735 29.64 5.05 16.87
N PHE A 736 30.54 6.04 16.76
CA PHE A 736 30.24 7.43 17.13
C PHE A 736 29.31 8.11 16.12
N VAL A 737 29.50 7.85 14.83
CA VAL A 737 28.70 8.49 13.76
C VAL A 737 27.25 7.97 13.74
N LEU A 738 27.05 6.67 13.93
CA LEU A 738 25.73 6.05 13.86
C LEU A 738 24.99 6.04 15.21
N TYR A 739 25.67 5.72 16.32
CA TYR A 739 25.00 5.31 17.55
C TYR A 739 25.20 6.30 18.70
N LYS A 740 25.94 5.91 19.76
CA LYS A 740 25.98 6.56 21.09
C LYS A 740 24.62 6.76 21.74
N CYS A 741 24.31 5.88 22.70
CA CYS A 741 23.18 6.10 23.60
C CYS A 741 23.49 7.24 24.60
N GLU A 742 22.47 7.75 25.30
CA GLU A 742 22.62 8.93 26.16
C GLU A 742 23.75 8.81 27.20
N ALA A 743 23.92 7.63 27.81
CA ALA A 743 25.00 7.39 28.78
C ALA A 743 26.40 7.56 28.16
N GLU A 744 26.63 7.04 26.95
CA GLU A 744 27.92 7.16 26.26
C GLU A 744 28.17 8.58 25.73
N GLU A 745 27.13 9.28 25.28
CA GLU A 745 27.22 10.66 24.80
C GLU A 745 27.56 11.61 25.97
N LEU A 746 26.91 11.43 27.13
CA LEU A 746 27.21 12.18 28.35
C LEU A 746 28.63 11.89 28.84
N ASP A 747 29.07 10.63 28.88
CA ASP A 747 30.43 10.25 29.26
C ASP A 747 31.47 10.88 28.29
N SER A 748 31.30 10.68 26.98
CA SER A 748 32.26 11.15 25.95
C SER A 748 32.27 12.68 25.79
N SER A 749 31.19 13.38 26.14
CA SER A 749 31.15 14.86 26.20
C SER A 749 31.59 15.44 27.55
N GLY A 750 31.51 14.67 28.63
CA GLY A 750 31.71 15.15 30.01
C GLY A 750 30.49 15.88 30.56
N GLY A 751 29.29 15.34 30.33
CA GLY A 751 28.00 15.85 30.79
C GLY A 751 27.47 17.06 30.02
N LYS A 752 28.01 17.32 28.81
CA LYS A 752 27.69 18.53 28.01
C LYS A 752 26.71 18.27 26.88
N ASP A 753 26.85 17.11 26.26
CA ASP A 753 26.03 16.62 25.16
C ASP A 753 25.33 15.35 25.61
N GLY A 754 24.02 15.28 25.36
CA GLY A 754 23.21 14.07 25.47
C GLY A 754 22.52 13.76 24.14
N VAL A 755 21.56 12.85 24.15
CA VAL A 755 20.70 12.62 22.97
C VAL A 755 19.80 13.82 22.70
N TYR A 756 19.43 14.02 21.44
CA TYR A 756 18.56 15.12 21.05
C TYR A 756 17.11 14.86 21.50
N ASP A 757 16.45 15.89 22.03
CA ASP A 757 15.02 15.87 22.37
C ASP A 757 14.22 16.63 21.31
N ILE A 758 13.22 15.96 20.72
CA ILE A 758 12.34 16.54 19.69
C ILE A 758 11.02 16.94 20.37
N PRO A 759 10.68 18.24 20.44
CA PRO A 759 9.42 18.69 21.02
C PRO A 759 8.21 17.95 20.45
N GLY A 760 7.35 17.43 21.34
CA GLY A 760 6.16 16.65 20.98
C GLY A 760 6.42 15.20 20.54
N HIS A 761 7.67 14.73 20.55
CA HIS A 761 8.03 13.32 20.28
C HIS A 761 8.89 12.73 21.41
N GLY A 762 9.87 13.48 21.92
CA GLY A 762 10.79 13.06 22.98
C GLY A 762 12.23 12.84 22.51
N LYS A 763 13.04 12.25 23.40
CA LYS A 763 14.45 11.93 23.17
C LYS A 763 14.65 10.84 22.12
N LEU A 764 15.62 11.05 21.23
CA LEU A 764 16.16 9.98 20.39
C LEU A 764 16.92 8.94 21.24
N VAL A 765 16.84 7.67 20.86
CA VAL A 765 17.59 6.57 21.54
C VAL A 765 19.11 6.65 21.32
N TYR A 766 19.54 7.35 20.26
CA TYR A 766 20.93 7.52 19.87
C TYR A 766 21.19 8.99 19.46
N ALA A 767 22.38 9.51 19.77
CA ALA A 767 22.83 10.84 19.34
C ALA A 767 23.23 10.88 17.85
N GLY A 768 23.79 9.76 17.38
CA GLY A 768 24.23 9.50 16.01
C GLY A 768 23.10 9.35 14.99
N LEU A 769 23.50 9.15 13.73
CA LEU A 769 22.59 9.11 12.57
C LEU A 769 21.52 8.02 12.64
N GLN A 770 21.71 6.94 13.42
CA GLN A 770 20.68 5.92 13.66
C GLN A 770 19.47 6.52 14.37
N GLY A 771 19.66 7.35 15.41
CA GLY A 771 18.55 7.90 16.18
C GLY A 771 17.62 8.74 15.28
N TRP A 772 18.23 9.59 14.45
CA TRP A 772 17.51 10.35 13.43
C TRP A 772 16.87 9.46 12.36
N TRP A 773 17.56 8.39 11.93
CA TRP A 773 17.07 7.51 10.89
C TRP A 773 15.91 6.60 11.34
N SER A 774 15.93 6.06 12.56
CA SER A 774 14.84 5.25 13.11
C SER A 774 13.50 6.00 13.04
N VAL A 775 13.50 7.29 13.39
CA VAL A 775 12.32 8.17 13.30
C VAL A 775 12.03 8.61 11.85
N LEU A 776 13.06 9.04 11.08
CA LEU A 776 12.88 9.51 9.70
C LEU A 776 12.42 8.43 8.71
N LYS A 777 12.82 7.17 8.89
CA LYS A 777 12.53 6.03 8.00
C LYS A 777 11.04 5.93 7.68
N ASN A 778 10.19 5.96 8.71
CA ASN A 778 8.74 5.81 8.56
C ASN A 778 8.09 7.11 8.08
N ILE A 779 8.53 8.27 8.59
CA ILE A 779 8.09 9.59 8.12
C ILE A 779 8.31 9.79 6.62
N ILE A 780 9.46 9.33 6.10
CA ILE A 780 9.76 9.34 4.66
C ILE A 780 8.88 8.32 3.93
N LYS A 781 8.78 7.07 4.40
CA LYS A 781 7.96 6.01 3.78
C LYS A 781 6.49 6.40 3.63
N GLU A 782 5.94 7.09 4.63
CA GLU A 782 4.53 7.53 4.71
C GLU A 782 4.30 8.96 4.21
N ASN A 783 5.36 9.70 3.89
CA ASN A 783 5.35 11.14 3.59
C ASN A 783 4.66 11.99 4.69
N ASN A 784 4.89 11.65 5.96
CA ASN A 784 4.21 12.23 7.13
C ASN A 784 4.76 13.63 7.48
N LEU A 785 4.41 14.62 6.66
CA LEU A 785 4.73 16.03 6.87
C LEU A 785 4.04 16.67 8.10
N GLY A 786 3.20 15.92 8.82
CA GLY A 786 2.55 16.36 10.07
C GLY A 786 3.29 15.97 11.35
N HIS A 787 4.30 15.09 11.26
CA HIS A 787 5.03 14.58 12.43
C HIS A 787 5.72 15.71 13.23
N PRO A 788 5.82 15.64 14.57
CA PRO A 788 6.46 16.69 15.39
C PRO A 788 7.86 17.10 14.93
N MET A 789 8.71 16.16 14.51
CA MET A 789 10.02 16.49 13.90
C MET A 789 9.92 17.38 12.64
N CYS A 790 8.88 17.21 11.82
CA CYS A 790 8.64 18.06 10.65
C CYS A 790 8.13 19.47 11.04
N ASN A 791 7.49 19.61 12.20
CA ASN A 791 7.11 20.91 12.78
C ASN A 791 8.36 21.62 13.34
N HIS A 792 9.13 20.91 14.18
CA HIS A 792 10.39 21.39 14.76
C HIS A 792 11.40 21.86 13.70
N LEU A 793 11.54 21.11 12.59
CA LEU A 793 12.38 21.48 11.44
C LEU A 793 11.81 22.63 10.59
N ARG A 794 10.55 23.03 10.78
CA ARG A 794 9.97 24.27 10.21
C ARG A 794 10.12 25.46 11.18
N GLU A 795 10.11 25.19 12.48
CA GLU A 795 10.24 26.18 13.56
C GLU A 795 11.69 26.66 13.74
N GLY A 796 12.68 25.79 13.53
CA GLY A 796 14.09 26.18 13.61
C GLY A 796 15.09 25.16 13.09
N GLN A 797 16.37 25.55 13.12
CA GLN A 797 17.47 24.81 12.49
C GLN A 797 18.32 24.00 13.48
N TRP A 798 17.95 23.96 14.77
CA TRP A 798 18.77 23.46 15.88
C TRP A 798 19.25 22.00 15.72
N ALA A 799 18.51 21.16 14.99
CA ALA A 799 18.91 19.79 14.68
C ALA A 799 20.18 19.73 13.81
N LEU A 800 20.36 20.68 12.89
CA LEU A 800 21.53 20.79 12.02
C LEU A 800 22.76 21.17 12.87
N ASP A 801 22.59 22.13 13.77
CA ASP A 801 23.62 22.63 14.68
C ASP A 801 24.09 21.56 15.69
N TYR A 802 23.17 20.76 16.23
CA TYR A 802 23.50 19.64 17.10
C TYR A 802 24.37 18.58 16.41
N ILE A 803 23.96 18.13 15.21
CA ILE A 803 24.66 17.08 14.46
C ILE A 803 26.06 17.52 14.03
N ILE A 804 26.21 18.74 13.50
CA ILE A 804 27.55 19.29 13.18
C ILE A 804 28.36 19.44 14.47
N GLY A 805 27.80 20.09 15.48
CA GLY A 805 28.51 20.46 16.70
C GLY A 805 29.11 19.25 17.42
N ARG A 806 28.35 18.15 17.52
CA ARG A 806 28.87 16.89 18.09
C ARG A 806 30.07 16.36 17.29
N LEU A 807 29.94 16.29 15.98
CA LEU A 807 30.99 15.74 15.10
C LEU A 807 32.25 16.62 15.07
N GLU A 808 32.12 17.94 15.06
CA GLU A 808 33.25 18.88 15.15
C GLU A 808 33.90 18.87 16.55
N ARG A 809 33.15 18.58 17.63
CA ARG A 809 33.74 18.43 18.98
C ARG A 809 34.56 17.15 19.12
N VAL A 810 34.14 16.03 18.51
CA VAL A 810 34.87 14.76 18.62
C VAL A 810 36.02 14.63 17.63
N SER A 811 35.95 15.24 16.43
CA SER A 811 37.03 15.15 15.43
C SER A 811 38.35 15.81 15.86
N ASN A 812 38.31 16.63 16.92
CA ASN A 812 39.45 17.22 17.59
C ASN A 812 40.01 16.35 18.75
N GLN A 813 39.47 15.14 18.97
CA GLN A 813 39.95 14.18 19.97
C GLN A 813 40.80 13.09 19.32
N ALA A 814 41.82 12.62 20.05
CA ALA A 814 42.75 11.61 19.57
C ALA A 814 42.03 10.27 19.30
N GLY A 815 42.24 9.70 18.12
CA GLY A 815 41.58 8.46 17.66
C GLY A 815 40.25 8.67 16.92
N TYR A 816 39.80 9.92 16.73
CA TYR A 816 38.58 10.27 16.00
C TYR A 816 38.82 11.28 14.85
N GLU A 817 40.08 11.52 14.48
CA GLU A 817 40.49 12.55 13.50
C GLU A 817 39.85 12.35 12.11
N ARG A 818 39.56 11.10 11.74
CA ARG A 818 38.91 10.72 10.47
C ARG A 818 37.47 11.25 10.37
N LEU A 819 36.82 11.55 11.50
CA LEU A 819 35.47 12.16 11.54
C LEU A 819 35.42 13.58 10.97
N GLN A 820 36.57 14.25 10.77
CA GLN A 820 36.61 15.57 10.18
C GLN A 820 36.05 15.62 8.74
N LYS A 821 36.19 14.53 7.95
CA LYS A 821 35.66 14.45 6.58
C LYS A 821 34.12 14.34 6.55
N PRO A 822 33.48 13.41 7.29
CA PRO A 822 32.02 13.42 7.48
C PRO A 822 31.48 14.73 8.06
N ALA A 823 32.14 15.32 9.07
CA ALA A 823 31.73 16.58 9.68
C ALA A 823 31.70 17.72 8.64
N THR A 824 32.77 17.85 7.85
CA THR A 824 32.86 18.85 6.77
C THR A 824 31.81 18.60 5.69
N TRP A 825 31.61 17.34 5.27
CA TRP A 825 30.58 17.00 4.27
C TRP A 825 29.17 17.37 4.75
N LEU A 826 28.81 17.04 6.01
CA LEU A 826 27.51 17.39 6.59
C LEU A 826 27.32 18.91 6.69
N LYS A 827 28.36 19.64 7.14
CA LYS A 827 28.36 21.10 7.28
C LYS A 827 28.10 21.80 5.94
N GLU A 828 28.81 21.40 4.88
CA GLU A 828 28.59 21.90 3.52
C GLU A 828 27.13 21.72 3.04
N ARG A 829 26.48 20.60 3.37
CA ARG A 829 25.09 20.32 2.96
C ARG A 829 24.10 21.10 3.81
N PHE A 830 24.30 21.14 5.13
CA PHE A 830 23.47 21.91 6.04
C PHE A 830 23.51 23.41 5.71
N ASP A 831 24.69 24.00 5.51
CA ASP A 831 24.84 25.42 5.15
C ASP A 831 24.30 25.76 3.74
N ALA A 832 24.09 24.77 2.88
CA ALA A 832 23.32 24.92 1.65
C ALA A 832 21.81 24.93 1.91
N ILE A 833 21.27 23.98 2.69
CA ILE A 833 19.82 23.84 2.92
C ILE A 833 19.26 24.85 3.93
N ARG A 834 20.10 25.46 4.81
CA ARG A 834 19.71 26.59 5.67
C ARG A 834 19.14 27.80 4.92
N LYS A 835 19.41 27.89 3.62
CA LYS A 835 18.95 28.96 2.71
C LYS A 835 17.59 28.66 2.07
N MET A 836 17.04 27.46 2.28
CA MET A 836 15.72 27.09 1.79
C MET A 836 14.62 27.68 2.69
N PRO A 837 13.41 27.95 2.15
CA PRO A 837 12.24 28.25 2.96
C PRO A 837 11.94 27.11 3.96
N SER A 838 11.48 27.45 5.15
CA SER A 838 11.29 26.50 6.26
C SER A 838 10.47 25.27 5.88
N PHE A 839 9.40 25.44 5.09
CA PHE A 839 8.55 24.34 4.64
C PHE A 839 9.25 23.27 3.78
N LEU A 840 10.41 23.57 3.18
CA LEU A 840 11.25 22.60 2.47
C LEU A 840 12.34 21.97 3.34
N LEU A 841 12.66 22.55 4.51
CA LEU A 841 13.75 22.06 5.34
C LEU A 841 13.56 20.60 5.82
N PRO A 842 12.35 20.11 6.19
CA PRO A 842 12.13 18.70 6.50
C PRO A 842 12.57 17.74 5.39
N ARG A 843 12.18 18.00 4.12
CA ARG A 843 12.59 17.19 2.96
C ARG A 843 14.11 17.15 2.81
N TYR A 844 14.76 18.32 2.83
CA TYR A 844 16.19 18.43 2.59
C TYR A 844 17.03 17.86 3.75
N PHE A 845 16.57 18.03 5.00
CA PHE A 845 17.15 17.34 6.16
C PHE A 845 17.03 15.82 6.01
N GLY A 846 15.83 15.31 5.68
CA GLY A 846 15.59 13.89 5.44
C GLY A 846 16.48 13.30 4.34
N LEU A 847 16.70 14.04 3.24
CA LEU A 847 17.64 13.66 2.18
C LEU A 847 19.09 13.57 2.68
N VAL A 848 19.60 14.60 3.37
CA VAL A 848 20.98 14.62 3.88
C VAL A 848 21.21 13.50 4.89
N ILE A 849 20.31 13.31 5.86
CA ILE A 849 20.42 12.25 6.87
C ILE A 849 20.34 10.86 6.22
N ARG A 850 19.41 10.63 5.28
CA ARG A 850 19.30 9.36 4.55
C ARG A 850 20.59 9.03 3.81
N THR A 851 21.19 9.99 3.11
CA THR A 851 22.45 9.81 2.38
C THR A 851 23.65 9.59 3.33
N ALA A 852 23.76 10.35 4.42
CA ALA A 852 24.83 10.19 5.41
C ALA A 852 24.74 8.84 6.15
N TYR A 853 23.53 8.45 6.59
CA TYR A 853 23.27 7.17 7.24
C TYR A 853 23.65 6.01 6.31
N ARG A 854 23.23 6.06 5.03
CA ARG A 854 23.58 5.03 4.04
C ARG A 854 25.08 4.95 3.79
N ALA A 855 25.78 6.07 3.66
CA ALA A 855 27.24 6.06 3.49
C ALA A 855 27.96 5.41 4.68
N ALA A 856 27.51 5.67 5.92
CA ALA A 856 28.01 5.02 7.13
C ALA A 856 27.67 3.52 7.20
N TRP A 857 26.44 3.14 6.86
CA TRP A 857 25.97 1.76 6.85
C TRP A 857 26.69 0.90 5.80
N GLU A 858 26.73 1.37 4.55
CA GLU A 858 27.47 0.74 3.45
C GLU A 858 28.96 0.62 3.77
N ARG A 859 29.57 1.63 4.40
CA ARG A 859 30.96 1.58 4.87
C ARG A 859 31.14 0.50 5.94
N SER A 860 30.22 0.41 6.89
CA SER A 860 30.27 -0.60 7.97
C SER A 860 30.20 -2.02 7.41
N LEU A 861 29.22 -2.32 6.55
CA LEU A 861 29.11 -3.61 5.86
C LEU A 861 30.29 -3.87 4.91
N GLY A 862 30.83 -2.82 4.29
CA GLY A 862 32.01 -2.88 3.42
C GLY A 862 33.29 -3.35 4.13
N LEU A 863 33.42 -3.02 5.42
CA LEU A 863 34.51 -3.46 6.31
C LEU A 863 34.31 -4.87 6.88
N MET A 864 33.09 -5.40 6.86
CA MET A 864 32.77 -6.75 7.34
C MET A 864 33.07 -7.83 6.28
N ASN A 865 33.14 -9.08 6.74
CA ASN A 865 33.44 -10.22 5.89
C ASN A 865 32.36 -10.51 4.83
N LYS A 866 32.71 -11.35 3.85
CA LYS A 866 31.85 -11.69 2.71
C LYS A 866 30.47 -12.25 3.12
N ASN A 867 30.38 -13.03 4.19
CA ASN A 867 29.13 -13.66 4.60
C ASN A 867 28.10 -12.67 5.16
N VAL A 868 28.57 -11.61 5.84
CA VAL A 868 27.69 -10.51 6.26
C VAL A 868 27.38 -9.58 5.09
N ARG A 869 28.40 -9.17 4.34
CA ARG A 869 28.25 -8.18 3.25
C ARG A 869 27.38 -8.67 2.08
N GLU A 870 27.40 -9.96 1.79
CA GLU A 870 26.50 -10.61 0.81
C GLU A 870 25.32 -11.34 1.51
N GLY A 871 25.11 -11.07 2.80
CA GLY A 871 24.07 -11.68 3.62
C GLY A 871 22.68 -11.08 3.41
N GLN A 872 21.62 -11.81 3.81
CA GLN A 872 20.26 -11.26 3.90
C GLN A 872 20.19 -10.09 4.91
N TRP A 873 19.22 -9.19 4.73
CA TRP A 873 19.06 -7.97 5.54
C TRP A 873 19.13 -8.23 7.07
N PHE A 874 18.47 -9.28 7.56
CA PHE A 874 18.45 -9.59 8.99
C PHE A 874 19.84 -9.93 9.55
N LEU A 875 20.71 -10.57 8.76
CA LEU A 875 22.11 -10.81 9.16
C LEU A 875 22.93 -9.51 9.18
N GLN A 876 22.64 -8.57 8.27
CA GLN A 876 23.29 -7.27 8.22
C GLN A 876 22.89 -6.41 9.43
N ASP A 877 21.60 -6.34 9.76
CA ASP A 877 21.08 -5.62 10.93
C ASP A 877 21.67 -6.19 12.24
N LEU A 878 21.68 -7.52 12.42
CA LEU A 878 22.32 -8.17 13.57
C LEU A 878 23.82 -7.86 13.64
N ALA A 879 24.54 -7.88 12.51
CA ALA A 879 25.97 -7.59 12.48
C ALA A 879 26.29 -6.13 12.85
N MET A 880 25.40 -5.19 12.56
CA MET A 880 25.52 -3.79 12.94
C MET A 880 25.37 -3.55 14.45
N VAL A 881 24.80 -4.49 15.21
CA VAL A 881 24.87 -4.48 16.69
C VAL A 881 26.33 -4.58 17.18
N SER A 882 27.26 -5.17 16.41
CA SER A 882 28.69 -5.10 16.77
C SER A 882 29.25 -3.67 16.76
N VAL A 883 28.70 -2.81 15.90
CA VAL A 883 29.06 -1.38 15.78
C VAL A 883 28.34 -0.55 16.84
N GLN A 884 27.14 -0.94 17.28
CA GLN A 884 26.48 -0.35 18.46
C GLN A 884 27.29 -0.58 19.73
N GLN A 885 27.64 -1.84 20.02
CA GLN A 885 28.18 -2.24 21.31
C GLN A 885 29.69 -1.96 21.46
N THR A 886 30.46 -1.81 20.37
CA THR A 886 31.93 -1.65 20.43
C THR A 886 32.37 -0.22 20.11
N GLY A 887 32.96 0.47 21.09
CA GLY A 887 33.46 1.84 20.91
C GLY A 887 34.28 2.35 22.08
N TYR A 888 34.74 3.60 22.00
CA TYR A 888 35.37 4.29 23.12
C TYR A 888 34.32 4.90 24.06
N VAL A 889 34.64 4.87 25.36
CA VAL A 889 34.09 5.72 26.43
C VAL A 889 35.26 6.11 27.35
N LYS A 890 35.10 7.13 28.20
CA LYS A 890 36.13 7.62 29.14
C LYS A 890 36.14 6.84 30.44
N SER A 891 34.97 6.49 30.97
CA SER A 891 34.82 5.80 32.26
C SER A 891 35.18 4.31 32.24
N ALA A 892 35.29 3.69 31.06
CA ALA A 892 35.54 2.26 30.91
C ALA A 892 36.47 1.93 29.73
N SER A 893 37.34 0.95 29.93
CA SER A 893 38.24 0.41 28.90
C SER A 893 38.67 -1.00 29.30
N LEU A 894 39.20 -1.78 28.36
CA LEU A 894 39.73 -3.12 28.62
C LEU A 894 41.01 -3.11 29.49
N TYR A 895 41.65 -1.95 29.65
CA TYR A 895 42.89 -1.78 30.43
C TYR A 895 42.82 -0.54 31.33
N PRO A 896 43.27 -0.60 32.61
CA PRO A 896 43.20 0.53 33.55
C PRO A 896 44.00 1.79 33.19
N LYS A 897 44.86 1.74 32.15
CA LYS A 897 45.76 2.85 31.75
C LYS A 897 45.85 3.08 30.23
N LYS A 898 45.06 2.36 29.42
CA LYS A 898 45.08 2.44 27.96
C LYS A 898 43.64 2.50 27.48
N ALA A 899 43.23 3.62 26.88
CA ALA A 899 41.95 3.72 26.21
C ALA A 899 41.97 2.83 24.96
N VAL A 900 41.07 1.85 24.89
CA VAL A 900 40.83 1.00 23.72
C VAL A 900 39.33 0.86 23.50
N PRO A 901 38.87 0.56 22.27
CA PRO A 901 37.48 0.26 22.02
C PRO A 901 37.07 -0.97 22.83
N SER A 902 35.95 -0.88 23.55
CA SER A 902 35.48 -1.94 24.43
C SER A 902 34.03 -2.30 24.13
N LEU A 903 33.70 -3.58 24.26
CA LEU A 903 32.34 -4.08 24.08
C LEU A 903 31.49 -3.80 25.33
N ALA A 904 30.37 -3.09 25.14
CA ALA A 904 29.27 -3.00 26.08
C ALA A 904 28.45 -4.30 26.05
N ALA A 905 27.93 -4.74 27.19
CA ALA A 905 26.99 -5.86 27.21
C ALA A 905 25.65 -5.47 26.55
N GLY A 906 25.10 -4.31 26.89
CA GLY A 906 23.85 -3.82 26.32
C GLY A 906 23.64 -2.33 26.55
N LEU A 907 22.88 -1.69 25.66
CA LEU A 907 22.58 -0.26 25.73
C LEU A 907 21.12 -0.07 26.18
N PRO A 908 20.82 0.92 27.04
CA PRO A 908 21.75 1.89 27.64
C PRO A 908 22.37 1.44 28.97
N HIS A 909 21.83 0.39 29.62
CA HIS A 909 22.12 0.09 31.04
C HIS A 909 23.56 -0.39 31.32
N PHE A 910 24.19 -1.07 30.37
CA PHE A 910 25.53 -1.66 30.50
C PHE A 910 26.52 -0.99 29.53
N ALA A 911 26.43 0.34 29.42
CA ALA A 911 27.14 1.13 28.41
C ALA A 911 28.37 1.91 28.92
N VAL A 912 28.48 2.15 30.23
CA VAL A 912 29.52 3.02 30.82
C VAL A 912 30.02 2.50 32.17
N GLU A 913 31.09 3.09 32.68
CA GLU A 913 31.71 2.77 33.97
C GLU A 913 32.01 1.26 34.16
N TRP A 914 32.02 0.81 35.42
CA TRP A 914 32.19 -0.59 35.82
C TRP A 914 31.17 -1.54 35.16
N ALA A 915 29.99 -1.02 34.78
CA ALA A 915 28.90 -1.81 34.22
C ALA A 915 29.05 -2.12 32.72
N ARG A 916 30.06 -1.57 32.01
CA ARG A 916 30.20 -1.77 30.55
C ARG A 916 30.61 -3.19 30.15
N CYS A 917 31.71 -3.71 30.73
CA CYS A 917 32.43 -4.85 30.17
C CYS A 917 32.37 -6.11 31.04
N TRP A 918 31.40 -6.98 30.76
CA TRP A 918 31.20 -8.26 31.45
C TRP A 918 31.86 -9.40 30.68
N GLY A 919 32.79 -10.14 31.32
CA GLY A 919 33.53 -11.22 30.65
C GLY A 919 32.64 -12.34 30.09
N ARG A 920 31.54 -12.64 30.80
CA ARG A 920 30.46 -13.56 30.36
C ARG A 920 29.92 -13.15 28.98
N ASP A 921 29.41 -11.93 28.89
CA ASP A 921 28.75 -11.36 27.72
C ASP A 921 29.74 -11.15 26.57
N VAL A 922 30.95 -10.69 26.87
CA VAL A 922 32.05 -10.55 25.90
C VAL A 922 32.32 -11.87 25.21
N PHE A 923 32.54 -12.97 25.95
CA PHE A 923 32.92 -14.24 25.32
C PHE A 923 31.74 -15.00 24.70
N ILE A 924 30.51 -14.83 25.19
CA ILE A 924 29.30 -15.33 24.51
C ILE A 924 29.09 -14.58 23.18
N SER A 925 29.31 -13.26 23.16
CA SER A 925 29.02 -12.41 21.98
C SER A 925 30.14 -12.40 20.95
N ALA A 926 31.41 -12.53 21.35
CA ALA A 926 32.58 -12.32 20.48
C ALA A 926 32.62 -13.24 19.25
N ARG A 927 32.10 -14.48 19.35
CA ARG A 927 32.05 -15.37 18.18
C ARG A 927 31.13 -14.82 17.09
N GLY A 928 29.97 -14.28 17.44
CA GLY A 928 29.07 -13.63 16.49
C GLY A 928 29.53 -12.22 16.11
N LEU A 929 29.63 -11.33 17.10
CA LEU A 929 29.87 -9.89 16.89
C LEU A 929 31.26 -9.57 16.32
N PHE A 930 32.28 -10.40 16.60
CA PHE A 930 33.63 -10.18 16.08
C PHE A 930 34.04 -11.21 15.04
N LEU A 931 34.06 -12.52 15.37
CA LEU A 931 34.55 -13.53 14.41
C LEU A 931 33.58 -13.69 13.23
N GLY A 932 32.27 -13.69 13.50
CA GLY A 932 31.19 -13.76 12.53
C GLY A 932 31.08 -12.55 11.62
N THR A 933 31.61 -11.39 12.03
CA THR A 933 31.68 -10.14 11.23
C THR A 933 33.04 -9.91 10.58
N GLY A 934 34.13 -10.52 11.09
CA GLY A 934 35.51 -10.40 10.59
C GLY A 934 36.43 -9.48 11.39
N ARG A 935 36.01 -9.02 12.57
CA ARG A 935 36.71 -8.08 13.46
C ARG A 935 37.74 -8.79 14.35
N TYR A 936 38.72 -9.42 13.71
CA TYR A 936 39.65 -10.33 14.39
C TYR A 936 40.59 -9.61 15.37
N ASP A 937 40.96 -8.35 15.09
CA ASP A 937 41.85 -7.58 15.96
C ASP A 937 41.15 -7.13 17.25
N GLU A 938 39.88 -6.70 17.19
CA GLU A 938 39.11 -6.41 18.40
C GLU A 938 38.83 -7.68 19.22
N ALA A 939 38.53 -8.82 18.57
CA ALA A 939 38.42 -10.11 19.26
C ALA A 939 39.70 -10.47 20.01
N LYS A 940 40.86 -10.30 19.35
CA LYS A 940 42.19 -10.55 19.91
C LYS A 940 42.50 -9.61 21.06
N GLU A 941 42.22 -8.32 20.96
CA GLU A 941 42.44 -7.35 22.03
C GLU A 941 41.58 -7.68 23.27
N HIS A 942 40.31 -8.05 23.08
CA HIS A 942 39.45 -8.52 24.18
C HIS A 942 39.98 -9.81 24.79
N ILE A 943 40.35 -10.82 23.99
CA ILE A 943 40.94 -12.07 24.49
C ILE A 943 42.22 -11.78 25.29
N LEU A 944 43.12 -10.93 24.79
CA LEU A 944 44.38 -10.60 25.47
C LEU A 944 44.16 -9.79 26.75
N ALA A 945 43.24 -8.82 26.75
CA ALA A 945 42.89 -8.05 27.95
C ALA A 945 42.29 -8.96 29.04
N PHE A 946 41.28 -9.76 28.70
CA PHE A 946 40.67 -10.70 29.64
C PHE A 946 41.64 -11.84 30.06
N SER A 947 42.54 -12.30 29.18
CA SER A 947 43.58 -13.28 29.56
C SER A 947 44.63 -12.67 30.48
N SER A 948 44.99 -11.40 30.29
CA SER A 948 45.81 -10.65 31.25
C SER A 948 45.12 -10.49 32.61
N VAL A 949 43.82 -10.80 32.67
CA VAL A 949 43.10 -11.00 33.91
C VAL A 949 42.68 -12.45 34.22
N LEU A 950 43.63 -13.38 34.34
CA LEU A 950 43.44 -14.67 35.05
C LEU A 950 43.79 -14.59 36.55
N LYS A 951 42.99 -15.20 37.45
CA LYS A 951 43.30 -15.46 38.87
C LYS A 951 42.44 -16.61 39.41
N HIS A 952 43.00 -17.43 40.31
CA HIS A 952 42.33 -18.64 40.84
C HIS A 952 41.87 -19.63 39.75
N GLY A 953 42.55 -19.70 38.59
CA GLY A 953 42.19 -20.59 37.48
C GLY A 953 40.91 -20.19 36.72
N MET A 954 40.36 -19.02 37.05
CA MET A 954 39.26 -18.34 36.39
C MET A 954 39.73 -16.91 36.01
N ILE A 955 38.88 -16.09 35.38
CA ILE A 955 39.28 -14.78 34.85
C ILE A 955 38.97 -13.65 35.86
N PRO A 956 39.84 -13.38 36.88
CA PRO A 956 40.27 -11.98 37.14
C PRO A 956 41.66 -11.72 37.84
N ASN A 957 42.72 -11.45 37.06
CA ASN A 957 43.92 -10.58 37.30
C ASN A 957 45.31 -11.12 37.76
N LEU A 958 46.22 -11.42 36.79
CA LEU A 958 47.54 -10.78 36.62
C LEU A 958 48.25 -11.06 35.26
N LEU A 959 49.26 -10.25 34.91
CA LEU A 959 50.05 -10.30 33.66
C LEU A 959 51.25 -11.27 33.70
N GLY A 960 51.57 -11.94 32.58
CA GLY A 960 52.93 -12.48 32.34
C GLY A 960 53.09 -13.56 31.26
N SER A 961 52.15 -14.50 31.17
CA SER A 961 52.34 -15.80 30.48
C SER A 961 51.82 -15.82 29.03
N VAL A 962 52.15 -16.85 28.25
CA VAL A 962 51.49 -17.07 26.95
C VAL A 962 50.10 -17.69 27.14
N LEU A 963 49.21 -17.55 26.15
CA LEU A 963 47.83 -18.04 26.23
C LEU A 963 47.75 -19.56 26.50
N GLU A 964 48.75 -20.32 26.03
CA GLU A 964 48.91 -21.76 26.31
C GLU A 964 49.09 -22.05 27.81
N ASP A 965 49.97 -21.30 28.49
CA ASP A 965 50.18 -21.40 29.95
C ASP A 965 48.89 -21.08 30.71
N ILE A 966 48.15 -20.06 30.28
CA ILE A 966 46.90 -19.60 30.91
C ILE A 966 45.82 -20.69 30.81
N ILE A 967 45.71 -21.35 29.66
CA ILE A 967 44.79 -22.48 29.45
C ILE A 967 45.22 -23.68 30.31
N GLN A 968 46.52 -24.01 30.33
CA GLN A 968 47.06 -25.10 31.13
C GLN A 968 46.86 -24.86 32.64
N GLU A 969 47.13 -23.65 33.14
CA GLU A 969 46.91 -23.25 34.54
C GLU A 969 45.43 -23.34 34.93
N SER A 970 44.53 -22.90 34.05
CA SER A 970 43.08 -22.95 34.25
C SER A 970 42.58 -24.39 34.36
N LEU A 971 42.97 -25.26 33.41
CA LEU A 971 42.62 -26.68 33.43
C LEU A 971 43.24 -27.39 34.65
N GLN A 972 44.51 -27.12 34.96
CA GLN A 972 45.23 -27.74 36.06
C GLN A 972 44.65 -27.38 37.44
N ARG A 973 44.20 -26.13 37.64
CA ARG A 973 43.54 -25.72 38.89
C ARG A 973 42.14 -26.33 39.06
N HIS A 974 41.34 -26.39 37.99
CA HIS A 974 40.05 -27.09 38.06
C HIS A 974 40.25 -28.57 38.41
N ALA A 975 41.25 -29.23 37.79
CA ALA A 975 41.59 -30.61 38.08
C ALA A 975 42.10 -30.85 39.52
N SER A 976 42.91 -29.94 40.08
CA SER A 976 43.35 -30.05 41.48
C SER A 976 42.25 -29.74 42.51
N GLY A 977 41.15 -29.12 42.07
CA GLY A 977 40.18 -28.48 42.94
C GLY A 977 40.66 -27.10 43.42
N MET A 978 39.70 -26.28 43.80
CA MET A 978 39.86 -24.87 44.18
C MET A 978 38.88 -24.58 45.32
N SER A 979 39.37 -23.95 46.39
CA SER A 979 38.57 -23.49 47.52
C SER A 979 39.09 -22.12 47.93
N PHE A 980 38.24 -21.10 47.90
CA PHE A 980 38.62 -19.74 48.27
C PHE A 980 37.42 -18.93 48.77
N ARG A 981 37.69 -17.92 49.60
CA ARG A 981 36.73 -16.84 49.85
C ARG A 981 37.05 -15.69 48.90
N GLU A 982 36.02 -15.04 48.36
CA GLU A 982 36.20 -13.89 47.47
C GLU A 982 37.02 -12.78 48.13
N ALA A 983 37.91 -12.17 47.33
CA ALA A 983 38.72 -11.06 47.80
C ALA A 983 37.83 -9.86 48.08
N ASN A 984 38.03 -9.19 49.23
CA ASN A 984 37.23 -8.04 49.68
C ASN A 984 35.76 -8.37 50.03
N ALA A 985 35.40 -9.66 50.18
CA ALA A 985 34.07 -10.14 50.56
C ALA A 985 33.42 -9.39 51.75
N GLY A 986 32.19 -8.91 51.53
CA GLY A 986 31.39 -8.13 52.48
C GLY A 986 30.59 -7.03 51.77
N PRO A 987 29.83 -6.19 52.52
CA PRO A 987 28.87 -5.24 51.95
C PRO A 987 29.41 -4.17 50.98
N ASN A 988 30.73 -3.96 50.95
CA ASN A 988 31.39 -3.05 50.01
C ASN A 988 31.71 -3.69 48.65
N LEU A 989 31.56 -5.01 48.53
CA LEU A 989 31.70 -5.79 47.29
C LEU A 989 30.32 -6.21 46.77
N ASP A 990 29.52 -6.83 47.63
CA ASP A 990 28.11 -7.14 47.39
C ASP A 990 27.34 -6.90 48.70
N MET A 991 26.34 -6.01 48.65
CA MET A 991 25.52 -5.60 49.80
C MET A 991 24.27 -6.46 50.03
N GLN A 992 24.01 -7.43 49.13
CA GLN A 992 22.88 -8.34 49.15
C GLN A 992 23.32 -9.75 49.57
N MET A 993 24.43 -10.24 49.03
CA MET A 993 24.92 -11.62 49.22
C MET A 993 25.18 -11.98 50.69
N SER A 994 24.77 -13.19 51.09
CA SER A 994 25.02 -13.72 52.42
C SER A 994 26.52 -13.98 52.67
N SER A 995 26.96 -13.99 53.93
CA SER A 995 28.39 -14.22 54.23
C SER A 995 28.91 -15.58 53.74
N ASN A 996 28.03 -16.56 53.51
CA ASN A 996 28.38 -17.86 52.92
C ASN A 996 28.57 -17.80 51.41
N GLY A 997 27.81 -16.95 50.71
CA GLY A 997 27.83 -16.86 49.24
C GLY A 997 29.21 -16.53 48.67
N PHE A 998 30.01 -15.77 49.42
CA PHE A 998 31.41 -15.44 49.09
C PHE A 998 32.41 -16.61 49.23
N ASN A 999 31.99 -17.79 49.71
CA ASN A 999 32.86 -18.98 49.84
C ASN A 999 32.68 -19.90 48.62
N ILE A 1000 33.68 -19.96 47.75
CA ILE A 1000 33.62 -20.66 46.47
C ILE A 1000 34.45 -21.93 46.53
N ASP A 1001 33.78 -23.09 46.49
CA ASP A 1001 34.38 -24.40 46.27
C ASP A 1001 34.09 -24.87 44.84
N ILE A 1002 35.11 -25.35 44.13
CA ILE A 1002 35.04 -25.93 42.78
C ILE A 1002 35.95 -27.15 42.72
N LYS A 1003 35.45 -28.30 42.25
CA LYS A 1003 36.18 -29.58 42.19
C LYS A 1003 35.75 -30.40 40.99
N VAL A 1004 36.64 -31.25 40.46
CA VAL A 1004 36.24 -32.31 39.53
C VAL A 1004 35.77 -33.52 40.32
N ASP A 1005 34.56 -34.01 40.03
CA ASP A 1005 34.16 -35.37 40.38
C ASP A 1005 34.84 -36.34 39.41
N TRP A 1006 35.91 -36.97 39.86
CA TRP A 1006 36.68 -37.91 39.05
C TRP A 1006 35.95 -39.22 38.71
N THR A 1007 34.74 -39.47 39.24
CA THR A 1007 33.91 -40.62 38.82
C THR A 1007 33.11 -40.35 37.54
N THR A 1008 32.75 -39.08 37.28
CA THR A 1008 32.05 -38.64 36.06
C THR A 1008 32.92 -37.83 35.11
N GLY A 1009 34.00 -37.22 35.62
CA GLY A 1009 34.82 -36.23 34.93
C GLY A 1009 34.20 -34.82 34.90
N PHE A 1010 33.12 -34.57 35.65
CA PHE A 1010 32.41 -33.30 35.62
C PHE A 1010 32.94 -32.33 36.69
N ILE A 1011 32.94 -31.02 36.36
CA ILE A 1011 33.17 -29.97 37.35
C ILE A 1011 31.90 -29.83 38.21
N PHE A 1012 32.08 -29.79 39.52
CA PHE A 1012 31.07 -29.49 40.53
C PHE A 1012 31.53 -28.23 41.28
N GLY A 1013 30.71 -27.20 41.41
CA GLY A 1013 31.10 -26.01 42.17
C GLY A 1013 29.97 -25.10 42.60
N GLY A 1014 30.28 -24.09 43.42
CA GLY A 1014 29.30 -23.17 44.01
C GLY A 1014 28.61 -23.72 45.27
N ASN A 1015 27.63 -22.97 45.79
CA ASN A 1015 26.79 -23.35 46.91
C ASN A 1015 25.39 -22.67 46.81
N GLN A 1016 24.44 -23.05 47.67
CA GLN A 1016 23.06 -22.52 47.68
C GLN A 1016 22.92 -21.03 48.02
N ASP A 1017 23.93 -20.42 48.65
CA ASP A 1017 24.02 -18.99 48.95
C ASP A 1017 24.68 -18.17 47.80
N ASN A 1018 25.04 -18.81 46.67
CA ASN A 1018 25.85 -18.23 45.60
C ASN A 1018 25.18 -18.26 44.20
N CYS A 1019 25.62 -17.37 43.31
CA CYS A 1019 25.07 -17.11 41.98
C CYS A 1019 26.08 -17.32 40.82
N GLY A 1020 27.05 -18.23 40.95
CA GLY A 1020 28.18 -18.41 40.01
C GLY A 1020 27.89 -18.94 38.59
N THR A 1021 26.68 -18.76 38.05
CA THR A 1021 26.33 -19.06 36.64
C THR A 1021 25.56 -17.90 36.03
N TRP A 1022 25.32 -17.88 34.71
CA TRP A 1022 24.59 -16.78 34.05
C TRP A 1022 23.18 -16.48 34.59
N MET A 1023 22.60 -17.41 35.34
CA MET A 1023 21.35 -17.19 36.07
C MET A 1023 21.65 -16.56 37.44
N ASP A 1024 22.23 -15.35 37.43
CA ASP A 1024 22.98 -14.75 38.53
C ASP A 1024 22.18 -13.83 39.49
N LYS A 1025 20.85 -13.73 39.33
CA LYS A 1025 20.01 -12.85 40.19
C LYS A 1025 20.05 -13.24 41.67
N MET A 1026 20.81 -12.50 42.47
CA MET A 1026 20.72 -12.47 43.93
C MET A 1026 19.41 -11.82 44.39
N GLY A 1027 18.80 -12.34 45.46
CA GLY A 1027 17.61 -11.74 46.06
C GLY A 1027 17.95 -10.51 46.91
N GLU A 1028 17.08 -9.49 46.87
CA GLU A 1028 17.29 -8.19 47.53
C GLU A 1028 16.14 -7.79 48.49
N SER A 1029 14.94 -8.36 48.32
CA SER A 1029 13.76 -7.89 49.05
C SER A 1029 13.81 -8.24 50.53
N GLU A 1030 13.96 -7.23 51.39
CA GLU A 1030 13.76 -7.40 52.84
C GLU A 1030 12.29 -7.66 53.16
N ARG A 1031 11.37 -7.01 52.44
CA ARG A 1031 9.91 -7.15 52.62
C ARG A 1031 9.44 -8.57 52.32
N ALA A 1032 9.83 -9.13 51.19
CA ALA A 1032 9.53 -10.51 50.81
C ALA A 1032 10.49 -11.55 51.45
N LYS A 1033 11.44 -11.10 52.29
CA LYS A 1033 12.44 -11.95 52.97
C LYS A 1033 13.32 -12.77 52.03
N SER A 1034 13.63 -12.23 50.84
CA SER A 1034 14.50 -12.83 49.84
C SER A 1034 15.91 -12.25 49.79
N LYS A 1035 16.20 -11.19 50.56
CA LYS A 1035 17.54 -10.58 50.63
C LYS A 1035 18.62 -11.60 50.99
N GLY A 1036 19.64 -11.71 50.13
CA GLY A 1036 20.75 -12.66 50.29
C GLY A 1036 20.41 -14.12 49.97
N VAL A 1037 19.22 -14.38 49.39
CA VAL A 1037 18.81 -15.71 48.93
C VAL A 1037 18.74 -15.71 47.40
N PRO A 1038 19.69 -16.38 46.70
CA PRO A 1038 19.69 -16.53 45.25
C PRO A 1038 18.32 -16.85 44.65
N GLY A 1039 17.97 -16.20 43.54
CA GLY A 1039 16.83 -16.60 42.71
C GLY A 1039 17.05 -17.99 42.12
N THR A 1040 18.23 -18.22 41.57
CA THR A 1040 18.58 -19.44 40.82
C THR A 1040 19.99 -19.91 41.19
N PRO A 1041 20.21 -20.45 42.40
CA PRO A 1041 21.45 -21.13 42.72
C PRO A 1041 21.58 -22.35 41.81
N ARG A 1042 22.73 -22.49 41.15
CA ARG A 1042 23.03 -23.55 40.18
C ARG A 1042 24.37 -24.20 40.50
N ASP A 1043 24.53 -24.48 41.79
CA ASP A 1043 25.61 -25.24 42.37
C ASP A 1043 25.61 -26.70 41.91
N GLY A 1044 26.80 -27.29 41.90
CA GLY A 1044 27.05 -28.61 41.36
C GLY A 1044 27.47 -28.60 39.89
N SER A 1045 27.00 -29.59 39.12
CA SER A 1045 27.50 -29.86 37.77
C SER A 1045 26.68 -29.18 36.67
N ALA A 1046 26.92 -27.87 36.50
CA ALA A 1046 26.26 -27.08 35.46
C ALA A 1046 26.54 -27.64 34.05
N ILE A 1047 25.48 -27.76 33.24
CA ILE A 1047 25.50 -28.42 31.93
C ILE A 1047 26.40 -27.68 30.94
N GLU A 1048 26.31 -26.35 30.92
CA GLU A 1048 27.10 -25.50 30.04
C GLU A 1048 28.59 -25.53 30.40
N ILE A 1049 28.96 -25.52 31.68
CA ILE A 1049 30.36 -25.61 32.13
C ILE A 1049 30.93 -26.97 31.74
N THR A 1050 30.18 -28.05 31.97
CA THR A 1050 30.57 -29.42 31.60
C THR A 1050 30.73 -29.57 30.08
N GLY A 1051 29.81 -28.99 29.28
CA GLY A 1051 29.88 -28.99 27.82
C GLY A 1051 31.03 -28.16 27.26
N LEU A 1052 31.34 -27.01 27.87
CA LEU A 1052 32.48 -26.16 27.53
C LEU A 1052 33.80 -26.86 27.87
N LEU A 1053 33.94 -27.46 29.06
CA LEU A 1053 35.10 -28.28 29.43
C LEU A 1053 35.34 -29.39 28.40
N TYR A 1054 34.31 -30.16 28.05
CA TYR A 1054 34.42 -31.20 27.03
C TYR A 1054 34.90 -30.63 25.68
N SER A 1055 34.37 -29.48 25.27
CA SER A 1055 34.79 -28.82 24.02
C SER A 1055 36.25 -28.38 24.06
N THR A 1056 36.72 -27.82 25.18
CA THR A 1056 38.11 -27.41 25.39
C THR A 1056 39.05 -28.62 25.38
N LEU A 1057 38.76 -29.66 26.16
CA LEU A 1057 39.56 -30.88 26.21
C LEU A 1057 39.66 -31.56 24.84
N ARG A 1058 38.55 -31.57 24.07
CA ARG A 1058 38.52 -32.12 22.71
C ARG A 1058 39.34 -31.27 21.71
N TRP A 1059 39.39 -29.95 21.90
CA TRP A 1059 40.20 -29.06 21.07
C TRP A 1059 41.70 -29.24 21.37
N THR A 1060 42.10 -29.38 22.64
CA THR A 1060 43.50 -29.62 23.02
C THR A 1060 43.99 -31.04 22.69
N SER A 1061 43.12 -32.05 22.65
CA SER A 1061 43.55 -33.46 22.53
C SER A 1061 43.68 -34.00 21.09
N LEU A 1062 43.26 -33.23 20.07
CA LEU A 1062 43.31 -33.52 18.61
C LEU A 1062 42.68 -34.83 18.09
N THR A 1063 42.35 -35.78 18.97
CA THR A 1063 42.21 -37.21 18.60
C THR A 1063 41.07 -37.91 19.37
N MET A 1064 39.85 -37.35 19.34
CA MET A 1064 38.65 -38.08 19.81
C MET A 1064 37.41 -37.88 18.93
N LEU A 1065 36.83 -39.01 18.55
CA LEU A 1065 35.60 -39.17 17.76
C LEU A 1065 34.46 -39.56 18.71
N MET A 1066 33.33 -38.85 18.68
CA MET A 1066 32.21 -39.12 19.60
C MET A 1066 30.89 -39.37 18.86
N ARG A 1067 30.10 -40.31 19.40
CA ARG A 1067 28.73 -40.60 18.95
C ARG A 1067 27.75 -39.55 19.47
N SER A 1068 26.60 -39.43 18.81
CA SER A 1068 25.59 -38.41 19.08
C SER A 1068 24.66 -38.73 20.24
N MET A 1069 24.44 -37.77 21.13
CA MET A 1069 23.18 -37.68 21.88
C MET A 1069 22.03 -37.24 20.96
N LEU A 1070 20.80 -37.57 21.34
CA LEU A 1070 19.57 -37.17 20.66
C LEU A 1070 19.00 -35.89 21.31
N CYS A 1071 18.63 -34.92 20.48
CA CYS A 1071 17.78 -33.81 20.91
C CYS A 1071 16.33 -34.34 21.02
N SER A 1072 15.70 -34.18 22.18
CA SER A 1072 14.36 -34.73 22.46
C SER A 1072 13.25 -33.73 22.15
N SER A 1073 12.07 -34.24 21.77
CA SER A 1073 10.90 -33.47 21.33
C SER A 1073 10.25 -32.56 22.39
N ARG A 1074 10.68 -32.62 23.66
CA ARG A 1074 10.11 -31.83 24.77
C ARG A 1074 10.39 -30.31 24.72
N ILE A 1075 11.30 -29.83 23.88
CA ILE A 1075 11.71 -28.40 23.87
C ILE A 1075 10.58 -27.46 23.35
N ARG A 1076 9.47 -28.00 22.81
CA ARG A 1076 8.32 -27.20 22.32
C ARG A 1076 7.76 -26.22 23.37
N TYR A 1077 7.86 -26.53 24.67
CA TYR A 1077 7.30 -25.72 25.76
C TYR A 1077 8.18 -24.54 26.22
N PHE A 1078 9.48 -24.53 25.90
CA PHE A 1078 10.42 -23.51 26.38
C PHE A 1078 10.62 -22.32 25.42
N ARG A 1079 9.96 -22.30 24.25
CA ARG A 1079 10.29 -21.35 23.17
C ARG A 1079 9.15 -20.40 22.86
N GLY A 1080 9.26 -19.17 23.36
CA GLY A 1080 8.39 -18.04 23.04
C GLY A 1080 8.60 -17.51 21.60
N PRO A 1081 8.02 -16.35 21.24
CA PRO A 1081 8.13 -15.78 19.89
C PRO A 1081 9.57 -15.38 19.51
N THR A 1082 10.31 -14.83 20.48
CA THR A 1082 11.66 -14.27 20.37
C THR A 1082 12.66 -15.00 21.28
N GLY A 1083 12.33 -15.09 22.57
CA GLY A 1083 13.19 -15.68 23.58
C GLY A 1083 12.88 -17.14 23.93
N MET A 1084 13.77 -17.72 24.72
CA MET A 1084 13.59 -18.99 25.42
C MET A 1084 13.18 -18.71 26.86
N ALA A 1085 12.02 -19.23 27.28
CA ALA A 1085 11.57 -19.20 28.67
C ALA A 1085 12.61 -19.91 29.55
N THR A 1086 13.03 -19.23 30.62
CA THR A 1086 14.13 -19.68 31.49
C THR A 1086 13.78 -20.84 32.41
N LEU A 1087 12.48 -21.11 32.61
CA LEU A 1087 11.94 -22.23 33.38
C LEU A 1087 10.74 -22.83 32.61
N ASP A 1088 10.43 -24.10 32.87
CA ASP A 1088 9.29 -24.78 32.24
C ASP A 1088 7.97 -24.11 32.67
N PRO A 1089 7.07 -23.73 31.74
CA PRO A 1089 5.75 -23.18 32.08
C PRO A 1089 4.86 -24.07 32.96
N ALA A 1090 5.20 -25.37 33.10
CA ALA A 1090 4.53 -26.30 34.02
C ALA A 1090 5.11 -26.30 35.46
N ASP A 1091 6.21 -25.59 35.73
CA ASP A 1091 6.80 -25.52 37.07
C ASP A 1091 6.02 -24.57 38.00
N LEU A 1092 5.87 -24.96 39.27
CA LEU A 1092 5.16 -24.15 40.28
C LEU A 1092 5.83 -22.79 40.55
N ASN A 1093 7.12 -22.65 40.23
CA ASN A 1093 7.90 -21.42 40.38
C ASN A 1093 7.93 -20.56 39.10
N TYR A 1094 7.28 -20.97 38.01
CA TYR A 1094 7.24 -20.20 36.76
C TYR A 1094 6.56 -18.84 36.96
N ARG A 1095 7.32 -17.74 36.87
CA ARG A 1095 6.87 -16.35 37.04
C ARG A 1095 7.43 -15.50 35.89
N PRO A 1096 6.76 -15.45 34.72
CA PRO A 1096 7.34 -14.95 33.47
C PRO A 1096 7.19 -13.42 33.25
N TYR A 1097 6.98 -12.64 34.31
CA TYR A 1097 6.90 -11.18 34.26
C TYR A 1097 7.97 -10.60 35.19
N TYR A 1098 9.09 -10.17 34.61
CA TYR A 1098 10.16 -9.49 35.34
C TYR A 1098 9.76 -8.03 35.54
N ILE A 1099 9.73 -7.60 36.81
CA ILE A 1099 9.54 -6.22 37.24
C ILE A 1099 10.56 -5.96 38.36
N ASN A 1100 11.71 -5.38 38.00
CA ASN A 1100 12.83 -5.23 38.94
C ASN A 1100 12.51 -4.26 40.09
N SER A 1101 11.60 -3.31 39.84
CA SER A 1101 11.12 -2.33 40.81
C SER A 1101 10.10 -2.87 41.83
N GLU A 1102 9.61 -4.11 41.70
CA GLU A 1102 8.51 -4.64 42.52
C GLU A 1102 8.87 -4.77 44.02
N ASP A 1103 8.15 -4.05 44.89
CA ASP A 1103 8.36 -4.07 46.34
C ASP A 1103 7.18 -4.72 47.10
N SER A 1104 6.87 -5.96 46.73
CA SER A 1104 5.78 -6.78 47.30
C SER A 1104 6.25 -7.69 48.44
N GLU A 1105 5.37 -8.57 48.90
CA GLU A 1105 5.68 -9.66 49.83
C GLU A 1105 5.86 -11.01 49.12
N ASP A 1106 5.82 -11.06 47.77
CA ASP A 1106 6.05 -12.28 47.00
C ASP A 1106 7.55 -12.58 46.90
N PHE A 1107 7.97 -13.67 47.54
CA PHE A 1107 9.34 -14.18 47.58
C PHE A 1107 9.88 -14.61 46.20
N ALA A 1108 9.00 -14.92 45.24
CA ALA A 1108 9.39 -15.31 43.89
C ALA A 1108 9.66 -14.09 42.99
N THR A 1109 8.86 -13.02 43.06
CA THR A 1109 8.93 -11.90 42.11
C THR A 1109 9.56 -10.62 42.67
N SER A 1110 9.41 -10.31 43.96
CA SER A 1110 9.86 -9.03 44.53
C SER A 1110 11.35 -8.76 44.28
N LYS A 1111 11.66 -7.51 43.91
CA LYS A 1111 12.95 -7.02 43.41
C LYS A 1111 13.47 -7.80 42.21
N GLY A 1112 12.56 -8.32 41.39
CA GLY A 1112 12.85 -9.07 40.17
C GLY A 1112 13.53 -10.42 40.41
N ARG A 1113 13.34 -11.07 41.57
CA ARG A 1113 14.02 -12.35 41.89
C ARG A 1113 13.73 -13.48 40.89
N ASN A 1114 12.64 -13.35 40.11
CA ASN A 1114 12.24 -14.24 39.03
C ASN A 1114 12.98 -14.04 37.68
N TYR A 1115 14.06 -13.25 37.63
CA TYR A 1115 14.78 -12.88 36.39
C TYR A 1115 15.09 -14.08 35.45
N HIS A 1116 15.37 -15.26 36.03
CA HIS A 1116 15.60 -16.51 35.31
C HIS A 1116 14.63 -17.65 35.70
N GLN A 1117 13.42 -17.31 36.14
CA GLN A 1117 12.37 -18.29 36.51
C GLN A 1117 11.11 -18.18 35.63
N GLY A 1118 11.27 -17.89 34.35
CA GLY A 1118 10.15 -17.80 33.40
C GLY A 1118 10.27 -16.75 32.30
N PRO A 1119 10.90 -15.58 32.50
CA PRO A 1119 11.15 -14.62 31.43
C PRO A 1119 11.92 -15.24 30.25
N GLU A 1120 11.72 -14.67 29.07
CA GLU A 1120 12.11 -15.25 27.78
C GLU A 1120 13.38 -14.59 27.23
N TRP A 1121 14.53 -15.23 27.39
CA TRP A 1121 15.83 -14.64 27.05
C TRP A 1121 16.21 -14.92 25.60
N LEU A 1122 16.80 -13.95 24.90
CA LEU A 1122 17.01 -14.06 23.43
C LEU A 1122 18.33 -14.77 23.05
N TRP A 1123 19.40 -14.65 23.85
CA TRP A 1123 20.67 -15.31 23.53
C TRP A 1123 20.61 -16.85 23.53
N PRO A 1124 19.84 -17.54 24.42
CA PRO A 1124 19.68 -18.99 24.36
C PRO A 1124 18.89 -19.44 23.12
N THR A 1125 18.05 -18.57 22.52
CA THR A 1125 17.38 -18.86 21.23
C THR A 1125 18.42 -19.15 20.14
N GLY A 1126 19.54 -18.41 20.12
CA GLY A 1126 20.64 -18.66 19.18
C GLY A 1126 21.28 -20.04 19.37
N PHE A 1127 21.61 -20.43 20.62
CA PHE A 1127 22.12 -21.77 20.91
C PHE A 1127 21.12 -22.88 20.60
N PHE A 1128 19.84 -22.68 20.92
CA PHE A 1128 18.76 -23.62 20.60
C PHE A 1128 18.62 -23.83 19.10
N LEU A 1129 18.53 -22.76 18.29
CA LEU A 1129 18.37 -22.86 16.84
C LEU A 1129 19.60 -23.50 16.17
N ARG A 1130 20.81 -23.24 16.69
CA ARG A 1130 22.04 -23.91 16.22
C ARG A 1130 22.04 -25.39 16.51
N ALA A 1131 21.64 -25.79 17.72
CA ALA A 1131 21.48 -27.19 18.07
C ALA A 1131 20.43 -27.86 17.17
N LEU A 1132 19.25 -27.23 17.01
CA LEU A 1132 18.16 -27.71 16.17
C LEU A 1132 18.63 -27.95 14.73
N LEU A 1133 19.22 -26.94 14.07
CA LEU A 1133 19.75 -27.06 12.71
C LEU A 1133 20.77 -28.21 12.60
N LYS A 1134 21.75 -28.25 13.51
CA LYS A 1134 22.87 -29.20 13.50
C LYS A 1134 22.45 -30.65 13.79
N PHE A 1135 21.43 -30.87 14.60
CA PHE A 1135 20.90 -32.22 14.87
C PHE A 1135 19.87 -32.65 13.83
N ASP A 1136 19.02 -31.75 13.32
CA ASP A 1136 18.01 -32.11 12.31
C ASP A 1136 18.66 -32.35 10.94
N LEU A 1137 19.68 -31.58 10.54
CA LEU A 1137 20.51 -31.88 9.34
C LEU A 1137 21.28 -33.21 9.45
N LYS A 1138 21.57 -33.69 10.67
CA LYS A 1138 22.14 -35.05 10.87
C LYS A 1138 21.09 -36.14 10.76
N ARG A 1139 19.87 -35.89 11.24
CA ARG A 1139 18.72 -36.80 11.18
C ARG A 1139 18.26 -37.00 9.74
N ARG A 1140 18.00 -35.91 9.05
CA ARG A 1140 17.44 -35.86 7.69
C ARG A 1140 18.47 -36.23 6.62
N LYS A 1141 18.06 -37.01 5.61
CA LYS A 1141 18.96 -37.60 4.61
C LYS A 1141 18.82 -37.01 3.21
N THR A 1142 17.59 -36.73 2.77
CA THR A 1142 17.31 -36.23 1.42
C THR A 1142 17.52 -34.71 1.29
N PRO A 1143 17.84 -34.20 0.09
CA PRO A 1143 17.69 -32.80 -0.35
C PRO A 1143 16.52 -32.05 0.30
N ALA A 1144 15.29 -32.41 -0.05
CA ALA A 1144 14.07 -31.72 0.39
C ALA A 1144 13.91 -31.69 1.92
N ALA A 1145 14.32 -32.76 2.62
CA ALA A 1145 14.26 -32.79 4.08
C ALA A 1145 15.30 -31.85 4.70
N LYS A 1146 16.53 -31.79 4.17
CA LYS A 1146 17.53 -30.81 4.64
C LYS A 1146 17.09 -29.37 4.39
N THR A 1147 16.47 -29.10 3.23
CA THR A 1147 15.81 -27.81 2.94
C THR A 1147 14.75 -27.46 3.97
N GLU A 1148 13.90 -28.42 4.35
CA GLU A 1148 12.90 -28.21 5.40
C GLU A 1148 13.53 -27.81 6.74
N ALA A 1149 14.71 -28.36 7.11
CA ALA A 1149 15.40 -27.96 8.34
C ALA A 1149 15.74 -26.45 8.36
N PHE A 1150 16.24 -25.88 7.25
CA PHE A 1150 16.48 -24.43 7.16
C PHE A 1150 15.16 -23.63 7.21
N GLN A 1151 14.12 -24.10 6.54
CA GLN A 1151 12.80 -23.46 6.57
C GLN A 1151 12.18 -23.48 7.99
N GLN A 1152 12.36 -24.57 8.75
CA GLN A 1152 11.96 -24.68 10.15
C GLN A 1152 12.78 -23.74 11.08
N ILE A 1153 14.03 -23.42 10.72
CA ILE A 1153 14.79 -22.34 11.40
C ILE A 1153 14.20 -20.97 11.04
N THR A 1154 13.96 -20.67 9.76
CA THR A 1154 13.37 -19.39 9.31
C THR A 1154 12.04 -19.10 10.01
N ARG A 1155 11.13 -20.09 10.10
CA ARG A 1155 9.85 -19.99 10.81
C ARG A 1155 10.00 -19.64 12.30
N ARG A 1156 11.15 -19.93 12.92
CA ARG A 1156 11.46 -19.64 14.33
C ARG A 1156 12.27 -18.37 14.54
N LEU A 1157 12.79 -17.76 13.47
CA LEU A 1157 13.41 -16.43 13.48
C LEU A 1157 12.40 -15.29 13.24
N ALA A 1158 11.15 -15.60 12.88
CA ALA A 1158 10.13 -14.62 12.52
C ALA A 1158 9.92 -13.52 13.59
N GLY A 1159 9.77 -13.89 14.87
CA GLY A 1159 9.62 -12.90 15.94
C GLY A 1159 10.86 -12.03 16.13
N CYS A 1160 12.07 -12.58 15.92
CA CYS A 1160 13.31 -11.80 15.99
C CYS A 1160 13.48 -10.85 14.78
N LYS A 1161 13.08 -11.29 13.57
CA LYS A 1161 13.00 -10.42 12.38
C LYS A 1161 12.06 -9.23 12.62
N GLU A 1162 10.88 -9.49 13.20
CA GLU A 1162 9.89 -8.45 13.51
C GLU A 1162 10.40 -7.49 14.60
N ALA A 1163 10.95 -8.03 15.68
CA ALA A 1163 11.46 -7.24 16.81
C ALA A 1163 12.58 -6.26 16.41
N ILE A 1164 13.54 -6.65 15.55
CA ILE A 1164 14.63 -5.75 15.13
C ILE A 1164 14.16 -4.66 14.14
N VAL A 1165 13.07 -4.90 13.40
CA VAL A 1165 12.49 -3.93 12.46
C VAL A 1165 11.63 -2.88 13.16
N ASN A 1166 10.97 -3.26 14.25
CA ASN A 1166 10.00 -2.44 15.00
C ASN A 1166 10.61 -1.68 16.19
N THR A 1167 11.92 -1.81 16.47
CA THR A 1167 12.62 -1.14 17.57
C THR A 1167 13.50 0.02 17.09
N ASP A 1168 13.40 1.17 17.75
CA ASP A 1168 14.23 2.34 17.46
C ASP A 1168 15.73 2.08 17.64
N TRP A 1169 16.07 1.11 18.50
CA TRP A 1169 17.45 0.75 18.87
C TRP A 1169 18.19 -0.05 17.79
N ALA A 1170 17.51 -0.50 16.73
CA ALA A 1170 18.08 -1.32 15.64
C ALA A 1170 18.88 -2.54 16.12
N GLY A 1171 18.42 -3.19 17.19
CA GLY A 1171 19.06 -4.35 17.81
C GLY A 1171 18.05 -5.23 18.54
N LEU A 1172 18.49 -6.35 19.11
CA LEU A 1172 17.60 -7.26 19.85
C LEU A 1172 17.80 -7.14 21.35
N THR A 1173 16.67 -7.11 22.06
CA THR A 1173 16.62 -7.00 23.53
C THR A 1173 17.26 -8.19 24.24
N GLU A 1174 17.57 -8.02 25.52
CA GLU A 1174 18.12 -9.07 26.38
C GLU A 1174 17.10 -10.19 26.63
N LEU A 1175 15.88 -9.80 27.02
CA LEU A 1175 14.76 -10.69 27.32
C LEU A 1175 13.40 -10.03 27.03
N THR A 1176 12.39 -10.86 26.79
CA THR A 1176 10.97 -10.47 26.84
C THR A 1176 10.31 -11.08 28.08
N ASN A 1177 9.17 -10.50 28.47
CA ASN A 1177 8.24 -11.17 29.36
C ASN A 1177 7.46 -12.26 28.60
N LYS A 1178 6.58 -12.98 29.29
CA LYS A 1178 5.79 -14.11 28.76
C LYS A 1178 5.25 -13.87 27.34
N ASP A 1179 5.33 -14.89 26.49
CA ASP A 1179 4.80 -14.90 25.12
C ASP A 1179 5.31 -13.72 24.28
N GLY A 1180 6.58 -13.34 24.44
CA GLY A 1180 7.22 -12.23 23.73
C GLY A 1180 6.79 -10.82 24.18
N SER A 1181 6.06 -10.69 25.28
CA SER A 1181 5.55 -9.39 25.75
C SER A 1181 6.67 -8.46 26.22
N TYR A 1182 6.43 -7.14 26.11
CA TYR A 1182 7.42 -6.12 26.43
C TYR A 1182 7.87 -6.17 27.90
N CYS A 1183 9.16 -5.90 28.13
CA CYS A 1183 9.77 -5.81 29.45
C CYS A 1183 10.49 -4.47 29.59
N ALA A 1184 10.02 -3.62 30.49
CA ALA A 1184 10.54 -2.26 30.68
C ALA A 1184 11.91 -2.21 31.38
N ASP A 1185 12.23 -3.23 32.18
CA ASP A 1185 13.52 -3.38 32.86
C ASP A 1185 14.58 -4.13 32.01
N SER A 1186 14.26 -4.49 30.76
CA SER A 1186 15.20 -5.21 29.87
C SER A 1186 16.03 -4.27 29.01
N SER A 1187 17.32 -4.57 28.81
CA SER A 1187 18.15 -3.83 27.86
C SER A 1187 17.57 -3.96 26.44
N PRO A 1188 17.20 -2.84 25.76
CA PRO A 1188 16.55 -2.89 24.45
C PRO A 1188 17.46 -3.33 23.29
N THR A 1189 18.79 -3.24 23.44
CA THR A 1189 19.76 -3.90 22.54
C THR A 1189 20.90 -4.53 23.36
N GLN A 1190 21.15 -5.83 23.17
CA GLN A 1190 22.17 -6.60 23.90
C GLN A 1190 23.07 -7.37 22.92
N ALA A 1191 24.37 -7.34 23.21
CA ALA A 1191 25.44 -7.97 22.44
C ALA A 1191 25.20 -9.47 22.16
N TRP A 1192 24.75 -10.25 23.15
CA TRP A 1192 24.58 -11.70 23.01
C TRP A 1192 23.37 -12.11 22.18
N SER A 1193 22.33 -11.27 22.14
CA SER A 1193 21.08 -11.56 21.42
C SER A 1193 21.33 -11.48 19.92
N ALA A 1194 22.14 -10.52 19.49
CA ALA A 1194 22.66 -10.47 18.14
C ALA A 1194 23.77 -11.51 17.90
N GLY A 1195 24.76 -11.58 18.81
CA GLY A 1195 25.92 -12.47 18.69
C GLY A 1195 25.54 -13.95 18.47
N CYS A 1196 24.65 -14.49 19.31
CA CYS A 1196 24.23 -15.89 19.22
C CYS A 1196 23.36 -16.21 17.99
N LEU A 1197 22.77 -15.20 17.34
CA LEU A 1197 22.04 -15.35 16.07
C LEU A 1197 22.94 -15.17 14.84
N ILE A 1198 23.96 -14.29 14.88
CA ILE A 1198 25.02 -14.28 13.85
C ILE A 1198 25.76 -15.63 13.85
N ASP A 1199 25.97 -16.22 15.03
CA ASP A 1199 26.54 -17.55 15.23
C ASP A 1199 25.74 -18.66 14.52
N LEU A 1200 24.41 -18.51 14.42
CA LEU A 1200 23.53 -19.40 13.64
C LEU A 1200 23.73 -19.22 12.14
N TYR A 1201 23.80 -17.99 11.65
CA TYR A 1201 24.07 -17.70 10.23
C TYR A 1201 25.48 -18.11 9.78
N HIS A 1202 26.47 -18.02 10.68
CA HIS A 1202 27.83 -18.47 10.44
C HIS A 1202 27.95 -20.00 10.46
N ASP A 1203 27.24 -20.70 11.35
CA ASP A 1203 27.15 -22.16 11.31
C ASP A 1203 26.37 -22.62 10.06
N ALA A 1204 25.29 -21.92 9.68
CA ALA A 1204 24.51 -22.21 8.47
C ALA A 1204 25.32 -22.02 7.17
N ALA A 1205 26.23 -21.04 7.12
CA ALA A 1205 27.12 -20.80 5.98
C ALA A 1205 28.06 -21.98 5.66
N GLN A 1206 28.29 -22.89 6.61
CA GLN A 1206 29.13 -24.09 6.44
C GLN A 1206 28.36 -25.24 5.76
N TYR A 1207 27.04 -25.12 5.61
CA TYR A 1207 26.16 -26.09 4.99
C TYR A 1207 25.64 -25.49 3.68
N ASP A 1208 26.37 -25.70 2.58
CA ASP A 1208 26.01 -25.14 1.27
C ASP A 1208 24.64 -25.70 0.80
N VAL A 1209 23.61 -24.87 0.89
CA VAL A 1209 22.23 -25.22 0.51
C VAL A 1209 22.07 -25.29 -1.01
N SER A 1210 22.94 -24.63 -1.79
CA SER A 1210 22.88 -24.68 -3.26
C SER A 1210 23.37 -26.02 -3.83
N GLN A 1211 24.30 -26.69 -3.13
CA GLN A 1211 24.70 -28.08 -3.40
C GLN A 1211 23.75 -29.12 -2.78
N LEU A 1212 22.62 -28.70 -2.20
CA LEU A 1212 21.55 -29.61 -1.77
C LEU A 1212 20.39 -29.69 -2.77
N SER A 1213 20.45 -28.97 -3.90
CA SER A 1213 19.43 -28.98 -4.96
C SER A 1213 19.86 -29.71 -6.25
N GLU A 1214 21.11 -30.18 -6.34
CA GLU A 1214 21.59 -31.12 -7.38
C GLU A 1214 21.22 -32.58 -7.07
#